data_AF-A0AAE7B2N2-F1
#
_entry.id   AF-A0AAE7B2N2-F1
#
_cell.length_a   1.000
_cell.length_b   1.000
_cell.length_c   1.000
_cell.angle_alpha   90.00
_cell.angle_beta   90.00
_cell.angle_gamma   90.00
#
_symmetry.space_group_name_H-M   'P 1'
#
loop_
_entity.id
_entity.type
_entity.pdbx_description
1 polymer ?
#
loop_
_entity_poly.entity_id
_entity_poly.type
_entity_poly.pdbx_seq_one_letter_code
_entity_poly.pdbx_strand_id
1 'polypeptide(L)'
;MIQNENNNHTSNFSLFTNEELQYQSNIQEINFLTEKYSILENENKLISSTEKSFLYIINYTLNLFMEKKEIPKDIESLFLNNIFFKEQINDFLNKKLHNLINDNDNIDFTNEINLIIFITSIGTNKNILNISNADDLQPISEIFRFYESYLKDLFFTNKKLFFVTFTSYIILLKTLIQLIASYSINMIKKSDIFEIIELMTETINIIKFTIQLDDYELCKINNLQGKYLYYFSHLENITLKNNDLDDYFKNYLLSLEKQEDGFTLSSNNNFGYEKDIDKDLEFFKFRNYASILLLKMIKELKNKKIDFYFNNEYFQKIVKTYYKKFSIDENEKIPNSIEQFEKILIKSFLYNYNFSSSNKIYTYQEVINDFILSNKNFDNKNLETIYRILFFVSEIKSYTFIHIAQILVDSNIIKNDYLEFFKLAIFNLFIKKFLNKPLDDNLDELFSKIASYTLQNSFNSHLVSIYSRIYLNLSLLYSSNISYTNKSKNFYVIFLFLSGNYSNDKIYSKNKELIVKNLEITNESKLIKEFLIKKEKDISHFFDLLKDKSFNENRDFKEIEKISTNFIEEKIFYNLCKVLLTQNNETIILENDLKKEIININSNFNIEFLIPKSNENNFYTIFYHYSEIIKLQISTIIEIFNQKKLNFYLDDDEIELNY
;
A
#
# COMPACT_ATOMS: atom_id res chain seq x y z
N MET A 1 -23.93 -76.64 16.86
CA MET A 1 -24.48 -75.76 17.92
C MET A 1 -23.33 -75.44 18.86
N ILE A 2 -23.25 -74.17 19.29
CA ILE A 2 -22.14 -73.47 19.99
C ILE A 2 -21.14 -72.81 19.03
N GLN A 3 -21.01 -71.50 19.26
CA GLN A 3 -20.47 -70.42 18.44
C GLN A 3 -18.96 -70.26 18.62
N ASN A 4 -18.26 -69.83 17.57
CA ASN A 4 -16.91 -69.27 17.65
C ASN A 4 -16.97 -67.81 18.10
N GLU A 5 -16.21 -67.47 19.14
CA GLU A 5 -16.02 -66.11 19.64
C GLU A 5 -15.05 -65.30 18.77
N ASN A 6 -15.61 -64.27 18.15
CA ASN A 6 -15.08 -62.96 17.78
C ASN A 6 -13.57 -62.69 17.85
N ASN A 7 -12.99 -62.57 16.64
CA ASN A 7 -11.97 -61.57 16.33
C ASN A 7 -12.55 -60.16 16.52
N ASN A 8 -12.16 -59.46 17.58
CA ASN A 8 -12.38 -58.01 17.70
C ASN A 8 -11.09 -57.26 17.30
N HIS A 9 -10.97 -56.94 16.01
CA HIS A 9 -10.23 -55.76 15.58
C HIS A 9 -10.99 -54.52 16.04
N THR A 10 -10.65 -53.96 17.20
CA THR A 10 -11.05 -52.59 17.54
C THR A 10 -10.16 -51.65 16.74
N SER A 11 -10.64 -51.22 15.58
CA SER A 11 -10.16 -50.02 14.91
C SER A 11 -10.36 -48.84 15.87
N ASN A 12 -9.28 -48.35 16.48
CA ASN A 12 -9.29 -47.08 17.20
C ASN A 12 -9.54 -45.96 16.18
N PHE A 13 -10.82 -45.65 15.96
CA PHE A 13 -11.21 -44.39 15.33
C PHE A 13 -10.93 -43.27 16.33
N SER A 14 -9.82 -42.58 16.13
CA SER A 14 -9.53 -41.28 16.74
C SER A 14 -10.04 -40.20 15.79
N LEU A 15 -10.87 -39.28 16.30
CA LEU A 15 -11.25 -38.04 15.58
C LEU A 15 -10.07 -37.05 15.48
N PHE A 16 -8.98 -37.32 16.20
CA PHE A 16 -7.76 -36.54 16.21
C PHE A 16 -6.67 -37.21 15.38
N THR A 17 -5.93 -36.42 14.63
CA THR A 17 -4.67 -36.83 14.01
C THR A 17 -3.63 -37.23 15.08
N ASN A 18 -2.61 -37.99 14.69
CA ASN A 18 -1.54 -38.40 15.61
C ASN A 18 -0.78 -37.21 16.22
N GLU A 19 -0.75 -36.05 15.54
CA GLU A 19 -0.20 -34.79 16.06
C GLU A 19 -1.12 -34.15 17.10
N GLU A 20 -2.44 -34.13 16.87
CA GLU A 20 -3.42 -33.59 17.83
C GLU A 20 -3.48 -34.41 19.12
N LEU A 21 -3.25 -35.73 19.06
CA LEU A 21 -3.14 -36.58 20.24
C LEU A 21 -1.92 -36.21 21.13
N GLN A 22 -0.85 -35.65 20.56
CA GLN A 22 0.31 -35.18 21.34
C GLN A 22 0.06 -33.84 22.05
N TYR A 23 -0.93 -33.08 21.61
CA TYR A 23 -1.24 -31.73 22.12
C TYR A 23 -2.62 -31.63 22.77
N GLN A 24 -3.18 -32.74 23.24
CA GLN A 24 -4.54 -32.80 23.77
C GLN A 24 -4.80 -31.79 24.90
N SER A 25 -3.83 -31.55 25.80
CA SER A 25 -3.95 -30.53 26.86
C SER A 25 -4.03 -29.11 26.31
N ASN A 26 -3.26 -28.82 25.26
CA ASN A 26 -3.25 -27.51 24.60
C ASN A 26 -4.57 -27.25 23.88
N ILE A 27 -5.15 -28.28 23.26
CA ILE A 27 -6.46 -28.22 22.59
C ILE A 27 -7.58 -28.02 23.61
N GLN A 28 -7.50 -28.67 24.77
CA GLN A 28 -8.47 -28.49 25.87
C GLN A 28 -8.47 -27.05 26.40
N GLU A 29 -7.29 -26.43 26.54
CA GLU A 29 -7.17 -25.03 26.96
C GLU A 29 -7.84 -24.07 25.95
N ILE A 30 -7.62 -24.29 24.65
CA ILE A 30 -8.29 -23.52 23.57
C ILE A 30 -9.81 -23.64 23.71
N ASN A 31 -10.32 -24.87 23.83
CA ASN A 31 -11.75 -25.14 23.93
C ASN A 31 -12.38 -24.48 25.17
N PHE A 32 -11.71 -24.56 26.32
CA PHE A 32 -12.15 -23.92 27.55
C PHE A 32 -12.26 -22.39 27.39
N LEU A 33 -11.28 -21.74 26.77
CA LEU A 33 -11.32 -20.30 26.56
C LEU A 33 -12.39 -19.89 25.54
N THR A 34 -12.59 -20.67 24.48
CA THR A 34 -13.68 -20.40 23.52
C THR A 34 -15.07 -20.49 24.17
N GLU A 35 -15.28 -21.42 25.09
CA GLU A 35 -16.52 -21.52 25.86
C GLU A 35 -16.65 -20.38 26.88
N LYS A 36 -15.58 -20.08 27.62
CA LYS A 36 -15.57 -19.04 28.67
C LYS A 36 -15.97 -17.66 28.13
N TYR A 37 -15.51 -17.31 26.94
CA TYR A 37 -15.75 -16.00 26.32
C TYR A 37 -16.90 -16.00 25.30
N SER A 38 -17.68 -17.08 25.20
CA SER A 38 -18.78 -17.24 24.23
C SER A 38 -18.34 -16.93 22.78
N ILE A 39 -17.13 -17.35 22.41
CA ILE A 39 -16.56 -17.05 21.09
C ILE A 39 -17.27 -17.84 19.97
N LEU A 40 -17.91 -18.96 20.30
CA LEU A 40 -18.58 -19.88 19.38
C LEU A 40 -20.10 -19.91 19.64
N GLU A 41 -20.84 -18.85 19.28
CA GLU A 41 -22.28 -18.81 19.55
C GLU A 41 -23.18 -19.56 18.56
N ASN A 42 -22.72 -20.01 17.38
CA ASN A 42 -23.56 -20.81 16.47
C ASN A 42 -22.75 -21.61 15.43
N GLU A 43 -22.55 -22.93 15.61
CA GLU A 43 -22.40 -23.91 14.51
C GLU A 43 -22.50 -25.38 14.99
N ASN A 44 -22.95 -26.27 14.09
CA ASN A 44 -23.26 -27.69 14.33
C ASN A 44 -22.14 -28.47 15.06
N LYS A 45 -22.50 -29.19 16.13
CA LYS A 45 -21.64 -30.07 16.96
C LYS A 45 -20.87 -31.18 16.22
N LEU A 46 -21.05 -31.32 14.91
CA LEU A 46 -20.41 -32.33 14.06
C LEU A 46 -19.16 -31.82 13.32
N ILE A 47 -18.86 -30.52 13.36
CA ILE A 47 -17.68 -29.93 12.70
C ILE A 47 -16.87 -29.13 13.75
N SER A 48 -16.30 -29.84 14.72
CA SER A 48 -15.31 -29.30 15.65
C SER A 48 -13.91 -29.37 15.03
N SER A 49 -13.65 -28.61 13.95
CA SER A 49 -12.29 -28.52 13.43
C SER A 49 -11.51 -27.54 14.32
N THR A 50 -10.44 -28.02 14.96
CA THR A 50 -9.40 -27.22 15.63
C THR A 50 -8.95 -26.01 14.80
N GLU A 51 -9.02 -26.13 13.47
CA GLU A 51 -8.78 -25.08 12.47
C GLU A 51 -9.72 -23.88 12.55
N LYS A 52 -10.97 -24.05 13.01
CA LYS A 52 -11.93 -22.95 13.13
C LYS A 52 -11.74 -22.17 14.43
N SER A 53 -11.46 -22.87 15.53
CA SER A 53 -11.36 -22.28 16.87
C SER A 53 -10.28 -21.19 16.95
N PHE A 54 -9.13 -21.37 16.29
CA PHE A 54 -8.07 -20.37 16.36
C PHE A 54 -8.40 -19.08 15.62
N LEU A 55 -9.09 -19.16 14.46
CA LEU A 55 -9.54 -17.98 13.71
C LEU A 55 -10.55 -17.17 14.52
N TYR A 56 -11.48 -17.83 15.21
CA TYR A 56 -12.44 -17.13 16.06
C TYR A 56 -11.77 -16.43 17.25
N ILE A 57 -10.76 -17.03 17.87
CA ILE A 57 -9.99 -16.37 18.93
C ILE A 57 -9.25 -15.14 18.37
N ILE A 58 -8.59 -15.26 17.21
CA ILE A 58 -7.95 -14.11 16.55
C ILE A 58 -8.95 -12.97 16.31
N ASN A 59 -10.12 -13.29 15.74
CA ASN A 59 -11.16 -12.30 15.47
C ASN A 59 -11.71 -11.67 16.75
N TYR A 60 -11.90 -12.46 17.81
CA TYR A 60 -12.32 -11.97 19.11
C TYR A 60 -11.28 -11.00 19.70
N THR A 61 -10.00 -11.35 19.66
CA THR A 61 -8.91 -10.51 20.16
C THR A 61 -8.76 -9.23 19.34
N LEU A 62 -8.94 -9.30 18.02
CA LEU A 62 -9.00 -8.12 17.15
C LEU A 62 -10.15 -7.19 17.54
N ASN A 63 -11.36 -7.73 17.73
CA ASN A 63 -12.52 -6.92 18.11
C ASN A 63 -12.31 -6.21 19.45
N LEU A 64 -11.78 -6.91 20.46
CA LEU A 64 -11.41 -6.28 21.73
C LEU A 64 -10.44 -5.11 21.52
N PHE A 65 -9.43 -5.32 20.68
CA PHE A 65 -8.47 -4.29 20.35
C PHE A 65 -9.11 -3.09 19.64
N MET A 66 -9.98 -3.32 18.66
CA MET A 66 -10.70 -2.25 17.94
C MET A 66 -11.55 -1.40 18.88
N GLU A 67 -12.19 -2.05 19.85
CA GLU A 67 -12.99 -1.40 20.88
C GLU A 67 -12.12 -0.73 21.98
N LYS A 68 -10.79 -0.77 21.85
CA LYS A 68 -9.80 -0.30 22.83
C LYS A 68 -10.00 -0.93 24.22
N LYS A 69 -10.44 -2.18 24.25
CA LYS A 69 -10.56 -3.00 25.46
C LYS A 69 -9.26 -3.76 25.70
N GLU A 70 -8.94 -4.00 26.96
CA GLU A 70 -7.78 -4.81 27.33
C GLU A 70 -7.99 -6.28 26.93
N ILE A 71 -6.92 -6.92 26.45
CA ILE A 71 -6.93 -8.35 26.16
C ILE A 71 -6.87 -9.11 27.49
N PRO A 72 -7.79 -10.06 27.76
CA PRO A 72 -7.72 -10.88 28.96
C PRO A 72 -6.40 -11.65 29.09
N LYS A 73 -5.83 -11.67 30.30
CA LYS A 73 -4.51 -12.27 30.57
C LYS A 73 -4.41 -13.76 30.22
N ASP A 74 -5.51 -14.50 30.35
CA ASP A 74 -5.57 -15.90 29.97
C ASP A 74 -5.56 -16.09 28.45
N ILE A 75 -6.24 -15.23 27.69
CA ILE A 75 -6.12 -15.19 26.22
C ILE A 75 -4.69 -14.80 25.83
N GLU A 76 -4.11 -13.76 26.44
CA GLU A 76 -2.72 -13.38 26.22
C GLU A 76 -1.76 -14.56 26.50
N SER A 77 -1.99 -15.29 27.60
CA SER A 77 -1.18 -16.46 27.94
C SER A 77 -1.32 -17.60 26.93
N LEU A 78 -2.48 -17.75 26.28
CA LEU A 78 -2.70 -18.71 25.21
C LEU A 78 -1.81 -18.36 24.01
N PHE A 79 -1.78 -17.10 23.58
CA PHE A 79 -0.90 -16.65 22.48
C PHE A 79 0.58 -16.84 22.81
N LEU A 80 0.98 -16.61 24.05
CA LEU A 80 2.38 -16.68 24.47
C LEU A 80 2.87 -18.12 24.65
N ASN A 81 2.12 -18.94 25.37
CA ASN A 81 2.63 -20.18 25.97
C ASN A 81 2.08 -21.47 25.32
N ASN A 82 0.95 -21.41 24.61
CA ASN A 82 0.35 -22.60 24.01
C ASN A 82 1.02 -22.94 22.66
N ILE A 83 1.82 -24.01 22.67
CA ILE A 83 2.66 -24.42 21.52
C ILE A 83 1.81 -24.72 20.28
N PHE A 84 0.71 -25.47 20.45
CA PHE A 84 -0.14 -25.89 19.34
C PHE A 84 -0.85 -24.69 18.71
N PHE A 85 -1.40 -23.81 19.54
CA PHE A 85 -2.03 -22.59 19.09
C PHE A 85 -1.07 -21.69 18.30
N LYS A 86 0.17 -21.56 18.79
CA LYS A 86 1.19 -20.74 18.14
C LYS A 86 1.69 -21.35 16.82
N GLU A 87 1.76 -22.68 16.71
CA GLU A 87 2.03 -23.36 15.43
C GLU A 87 0.94 -23.00 14.39
N GLN A 88 -0.34 -23.13 14.75
CA GLN A 88 -1.47 -22.77 13.87
C GLN A 88 -1.46 -21.28 13.47
N ILE A 89 -1.17 -20.39 14.42
CA ILE A 89 -1.02 -18.95 14.14
C ILE A 89 0.13 -18.72 13.15
N ASN A 90 1.30 -19.30 13.39
CA ASN A 90 2.46 -19.10 12.52
C ASN A 90 2.18 -19.57 11.09
N ASP A 91 1.47 -20.69 10.91
CA ASP A 91 1.06 -21.16 9.59
C ASP A 91 0.07 -20.21 8.91
N PHE A 92 -0.91 -19.70 9.66
CA PHE A 92 -1.86 -18.70 9.19
C PHE A 92 -1.16 -17.40 8.75
N LEU A 93 -0.26 -16.87 9.58
CA LEU A 93 0.48 -15.65 9.29
C LEU A 93 1.43 -15.81 8.10
N ASN A 94 2.11 -16.96 7.97
CA ASN A 94 2.96 -17.25 6.81
C ASN A 94 2.15 -17.31 5.51
N LYS A 95 0.95 -17.90 5.53
CA LYS A 95 0.05 -17.90 4.36
C LYS A 95 -0.37 -16.48 3.97
N LYS A 96 -0.75 -15.65 4.95
CA LYS A 96 -1.06 -14.23 4.71
C LYS A 96 0.14 -13.46 4.12
N LEU A 97 1.34 -13.65 4.67
CA LEU A 97 2.57 -13.06 4.14
C LEU A 97 2.88 -13.49 2.70
N HIS A 98 2.65 -14.76 2.35
CA HIS A 98 2.86 -15.25 1.00
C HIS A 98 1.89 -14.60 0.00
N ASN A 99 0.62 -14.48 0.37
CA ASN A 99 -0.43 -13.90 -0.47
C ASN A 99 -0.27 -12.38 -0.67
N LEU A 100 0.43 -11.67 0.24
CA LEU A 100 0.74 -10.24 0.05
C LEU A 100 1.55 -9.95 -1.22
N ILE A 101 2.41 -10.88 -1.64
CA ILE A 101 3.38 -10.66 -2.72
C ILE A 101 2.87 -11.21 -4.06
N ASN A 102 2.11 -12.31 -4.02
CA ASN A 102 1.82 -13.12 -5.21
C ASN A 102 0.43 -12.88 -5.81
N ASP A 103 -0.54 -12.41 -5.03
CA ASP A 103 -1.91 -12.21 -5.50
C ASP A 103 -2.14 -10.79 -6.04
N ASN A 104 -2.49 -10.71 -7.33
CA ASN A 104 -2.94 -9.49 -8.00
C ASN A 104 -4.24 -8.92 -7.39
N ASP A 105 -4.96 -9.74 -6.61
CA ASP A 105 -6.25 -9.43 -6.02
C ASP A 105 -6.18 -9.03 -4.55
N ASN A 106 -4.99 -8.93 -3.93
CA ASN A 106 -4.91 -8.60 -2.51
C ASN A 106 -5.30 -7.13 -2.27
N ILE A 107 -6.46 -6.92 -1.65
CA ILE A 107 -7.18 -5.64 -1.60
C ILE A 107 -6.57 -4.67 -0.57
N ASP A 108 -6.00 -5.19 0.53
CA ASP A 108 -5.60 -4.34 1.66
C ASP A 108 -4.20 -4.68 2.22
N PHE A 109 -3.15 -4.44 1.42
CA PHE A 109 -1.75 -4.70 1.81
C PHE A 109 -1.41 -4.17 3.21
N THR A 110 -1.83 -2.95 3.54
CA THR A 110 -1.57 -2.32 4.83
C THR A 110 -2.37 -2.95 5.99
N ASN A 111 -3.64 -3.30 5.77
CA ASN A 111 -4.45 -3.92 6.83
C ASN A 111 -3.91 -5.30 7.20
N GLU A 112 -3.46 -6.05 6.19
CA GLU A 112 -2.83 -7.35 6.37
C GLU A 112 -1.49 -7.25 7.12
N ILE A 113 -0.64 -6.27 6.79
CA ILE A 113 0.58 -5.99 7.58
C ILE A 113 0.24 -5.62 9.02
N ASN A 114 -0.70 -4.70 9.22
CA ASN A 114 -1.11 -4.25 10.55
C ASN A 114 -1.67 -5.42 11.38
N LEU A 115 -2.44 -6.32 10.76
CA LEU A 115 -2.95 -7.55 11.37
C LEU A 115 -1.81 -8.48 11.81
N ILE A 116 -0.84 -8.75 10.92
CA ILE A 116 0.27 -9.64 11.25
C ILE A 116 1.08 -9.04 12.40
N ILE A 117 1.41 -7.74 12.33
CA ILE A 117 2.19 -7.08 13.39
C ILE A 117 1.39 -7.10 14.70
N PHE A 118 0.10 -6.80 14.67
CA PHE A 118 -0.78 -6.88 15.84
C PHE A 118 -0.71 -8.26 16.49
N ILE A 119 -0.94 -9.34 15.75
CA ILE A 119 -0.91 -10.70 16.30
C ILE A 119 0.47 -11.02 16.89
N THR A 120 1.55 -10.69 16.18
CA THR A 120 2.92 -10.94 16.67
C THR A 120 3.32 -10.06 17.86
N SER A 121 2.54 -9.02 18.18
CA SER A 121 2.79 -8.10 19.29
C SER A 121 2.01 -8.43 20.56
N ILE A 122 1.11 -9.41 20.54
CA ILE A 122 0.36 -9.84 21.72
C ILE A 122 1.36 -10.25 22.81
N GLY A 123 1.24 -9.64 23.99
CA GLY A 123 2.21 -9.75 25.09
C GLY A 123 3.03 -8.48 25.37
N THR A 124 3.01 -7.50 24.46
CA THR A 124 3.85 -6.28 24.57
C THR A 124 3.17 -5.08 25.24
N ASN A 125 1.93 -5.21 25.74
CA ASN A 125 1.11 -4.12 26.30
C ASN A 125 0.91 -2.89 25.38
N LYS A 126 1.20 -3.00 24.07
CA LYS A 126 1.21 -1.85 23.14
C LYS A 126 0.25 -2.01 21.97
N ASN A 127 -0.34 -0.87 21.59
CA ASN A 127 -1.34 -0.76 20.53
C ASN A 127 -0.66 -0.42 19.19
N ILE A 128 -0.52 -1.40 18.30
CA ILE A 128 0.33 -1.27 17.09
C ILE A 128 -0.47 -1.20 15.76
N LEU A 129 -1.80 -1.03 15.79
CA LEU A 129 -2.57 -1.04 14.53
C LEU A 129 -2.29 0.14 13.57
N ASN A 130 -1.54 1.18 13.95
CA ASN A 130 -1.43 2.40 13.13
C ASN A 130 0.01 2.72 12.69
N ILE A 131 0.75 1.72 12.23
CA ILE A 131 2.09 1.93 11.66
C ILE A 131 2.05 2.83 10.42
N SER A 132 0.93 2.83 9.69
CA SER A 132 0.72 3.66 8.50
C SER A 132 0.68 5.17 8.77
N ASN A 133 0.28 5.61 9.98
CA ASN A 133 0.07 7.03 10.30
C ASN A 133 0.93 7.57 11.47
N ALA A 134 1.67 6.72 12.17
CA ALA A 134 2.53 7.18 13.26
C ALA A 134 3.94 7.49 12.75
N ASP A 135 4.46 8.67 13.09
CA ASP A 135 5.87 9.05 12.93
C ASP A 135 6.73 8.49 14.08
N ASP A 136 6.24 7.47 14.78
CA ASP A 136 6.85 6.91 15.98
C ASP A 136 7.16 5.41 15.77
N LEU A 137 8.45 5.10 15.60
CA LEU A 137 8.96 3.73 15.50
C LEU A 137 9.19 3.09 16.88
N GLN A 138 8.96 3.81 17.98
CA GLN A 138 9.09 3.31 19.34
C GLN A 138 8.31 2.00 19.60
N PRO A 139 7.06 1.82 19.11
CA PRO A 139 6.35 0.56 19.30
C PRO A 139 7.09 -0.64 18.70
N ILE A 140 7.73 -0.48 17.53
CA ILE A 140 8.50 -1.56 16.89
C ILE A 140 9.72 -1.93 17.72
N SER A 141 10.44 -0.92 18.22
CA SER A 141 11.59 -1.12 19.12
C SER A 141 11.19 -1.91 20.38
N GLU A 142 10.07 -1.56 21.01
CA GLU A 142 9.58 -2.24 22.21
C GLU A 142 9.18 -3.71 21.95
N ILE A 143 8.54 -4.00 20.80
CA ILE A 143 8.26 -5.39 20.38
C ILE A 143 9.56 -6.18 20.27
N PHE A 144 10.61 -5.60 19.68
CA PHE A 144 11.91 -6.28 19.59
C PHE A 144 12.53 -6.57 20.96
N ARG A 145 12.47 -5.63 21.91
CA ARG A 145 12.94 -5.88 23.28
C ARG A 145 12.18 -7.00 23.98
N PHE A 146 10.88 -7.08 23.74
CA PHE A 146 10.07 -8.20 24.21
C PHE A 146 10.56 -9.53 23.63
N TYR A 147 10.72 -9.63 22.30
CA TYR A 147 11.23 -10.87 21.69
C TYR A 147 12.64 -11.23 22.16
N GLU A 148 13.54 -10.26 22.29
CA GLU A 148 14.92 -10.45 22.77
C GLU A 148 14.96 -11.07 24.17
N SER A 149 14.17 -10.53 25.10
CA SER A 149 14.08 -11.05 26.46
C SER A 149 13.36 -12.40 26.50
N TYR A 150 12.20 -12.50 25.86
CA TYR A 150 11.35 -13.68 25.93
C TYR A 150 11.99 -14.90 25.25
N LEU A 151 12.62 -14.74 24.07
CA LEU A 151 13.34 -15.84 23.41
C LEU A 151 14.53 -16.32 24.24
N LYS A 152 15.26 -15.40 24.88
CA LYS A 152 16.37 -15.75 25.75
C LYS A 152 15.89 -16.60 26.93
N ASP A 153 14.81 -16.20 27.59
CA ASP A 153 14.25 -16.95 28.72
C ASP A 153 13.71 -18.31 28.27
N LEU A 154 13.01 -18.38 27.13
CA LEU A 154 12.48 -19.62 26.58
C LEU A 154 13.58 -20.60 26.18
N PHE A 155 14.71 -20.11 25.67
CA PHE A 155 15.84 -20.96 25.30
C PHE A 155 16.34 -21.79 26.49
N PHE A 156 16.35 -21.21 27.69
CA PHE A 156 16.78 -21.90 28.91
C PHE A 156 15.66 -22.69 29.61
N THR A 157 14.39 -22.31 29.41
CA THR A 157 13.25 -22.87 30.17
C THR A 157 12.41 -23.87 29.38
N ASN A 158 12.12 -23.60 28.11
CA ASN A 158 11.26 -24.42 27.26
C ASN A 158 11.69 -24.38 25.79
N LYS A 159 12.57 -25.31 25.42
CA LYS A 159 13.15 -25.38 24.07
C LYS A 159 12.11 -25.58 22.95
N LYS A 160 11.01 -26.28 23.21
CA LYS A 160 9.96 -26.49 22.21
C LYS A 160 9.20 -25.20 21.92
N LEU A 161 8.81 -24.48 22.98
CA LEU A 161 8.16 -23.17 22.86
C LEU A 161 9.10 -22.11 22.27
N PHE A 162 10.41 -22.20 22.55
CA PHE A 162 11.43 -21.38 21.91
C PHE A 162 11.36 -21.46 20.37
N PHE A 163 11.38 -22.65 19.77
CA PHE A 163 11.40 -22.79 18.31
C PHE A 163 10.14 -22.22 17.63
N VAL A 164 8.97 -22.45 18.24
CA VAL A 164 7.70 -21.92 17.71
C VAL A 164 7.65 -20.39 17.86
N THR A 165 8.14 -19.85 18.98
CA THR A 165 8.22 -18.39 19.19
C THR A 165 9.27 -17.73 18.29
N PHE A 166 10.40 -18.40 18.05
CA PHE A 166 11.41 -17.95 17.11
C PHE A 166 10.84 -17.87 15.69
N THR A 167 9.96 -18.78 15.32
CA THR A 167 9.23 -18.70 14.04
C THR A 167 8.33 -17.46 13.98
N SER A 168 7.64 -17.10 15.06
CA SER A 168 6.87 -15.84 15.15
C SER A 168 7.75 -14.60 15.00
N TYR A 169 8.95 -14.61 15.59
CA TYR A 169 9.95 -13.55 15.41
C TYR A 169 10.42 -13.43 13.95
N ILE A 170 10.70 -14.55 13.29
CA ILE A 170 11.06 -14.58 11.86
C ILE A 170 9.92 -14.03 10.99
N ILE A 171 8.67 -14.37 11.31
CA ILE A 171 7.47 -13.82 10.64
C ILE A 171 7.43 -12.30 10.79
N LEU A 172 7.60 -11.76 12.00
CA LEU A 172 7.63 -10.32 12.26
C LEU A 172 8.70 -9.62 11.40
N LEU A 173 9.93 -10.14 11.36
CA LEU A 173 11.00 -9.57 10.53
C LEU A 173 10.66 -9.60 9.04
N LYS A 174 10.04 -10.69 8.55
CA LYS A 174 9.56 -10.78 7.15
C LYS A 174 8.47 -9.75 6.86
N THR A 175 7.55 -9.53 7.80
CA THR A 175 6.50 -8.51 7.69
C THR A 175 7.10 -7.11 7.59
N LEU A 176 8.14 -6.80 8.36
CA LEU A 176 8.84 -5.52 8.28
C LEU A 176 9.57 -5.30 6.94
N ILE A 177 10.11 -6.36 6.33
CA ILE A 177 10.65 -6.29 4.95
C ILE A 177 9.55 -5.88 3.97
N GLN A 178 8.33 -6.42 4.11
CA GLN A 178 7.19 -6.02 3.26
C GLN A 178 6.74 -4.60 3.54
N LEU A 179 6.71 -4.18 4.81
CA LEU A 179 6.42 -2.80 5.19
C LEU A 179 7.41 -1.83 4.53
N ILE A 180 8.72 -2.13 4.58
CA ILE A 180 9.76 -1.34 3.91
C ILE A 180 9.52 -1.30 2.40
N ALA A 181 9.12 -2.41 1.78
CA ALA A 181 8.79 -2.44 0.36
C ALA A 181 7.63 -1.49 0.02
N SER A 182 6.59 -1.41 0.85
CA SER A 182 5.51 -0.41 0.70
C SER A 182 5.99 1.01 0.98
N TYR A 183 6.87 1.22 1.95
CA TYR A 183 7.44 2.55 2.20
C TYR A 183 8.33 3.02 1.04
N SER A 184 8.89 2.10 0.25
CA SER A 184 9.72 2.45 -0.91
C SER A 184 8.96 3.22 -2.00
N ILE A 185 7.64 3.00 -2.09
CA ILE A 185 6.72 3.68 -3.03
C ILE A 185 6.00 4.87 -2.39
N ASN A 186 5.93 4.94 -1.06
CA ASN A 186 5.42 6.10 -0.35
C ASN A 186 6.50 7.19 -0.25
N MET A 187 6.29 8.34 -0.91
CA MET A 187 7.30 9.40 -0.97
C MET A 187 7.58 10.08 0.37
N ILE A 188 6.63 10.01 1.32
CA ILE A 188 6.75 10.63 2.65
C ILE A 188 7.50 9.69 3.59
N LYS A 189 7.05 8.43 3.68
CA LYS A 189 7.59 7.41 4.60
C LYS A 189 8.94 6.81 4.20
N LYS A 190 9.52 7.25 3.08
CA LYS A 190 10.79 6.75 2.58
C LYS A 190 11.98 7.04 3.52
N SER A 191 11.89 8.11 4.33
CA SER A 191 12.89 8.42 5.36
C SER A 191 13.01 7.30 6.41
N ASP A 192 11.89 6.69 6.76
CA ASP A 192 11.77 5.78 7.91
C ASP A 192 12.36 4.39 7.60
N ILE A 193 12.59 4.09 6.32
CA ILE A 193 13.12 2.80 5.85
C ILE A 193 14.44 2.44 6.55
N PHE A 194 15.38 3.38 6.61
CA PHE A 194 16.71 3.10 7.18
C PHE A 194 16.65 2.97 8.69
N GLU A 195 15.78 3.71 9.36
CA GLU A 195 15.55 3.57 10.80
C GLU A 195 14.98 2.18 11.14
N ILE A 196 14.03 1.67 10.34
CA ILE A 196 13.50 0.30 10.50
C ILE A 196 14.61 -0.74 10.25
N ILE A 197 15.44 -0.55 9.22
CA ILE A 197 16.56 -1.46 8.92
C ILE A 197 17.57 -1.47 10.09
N GLU A 198 17.87 -0.32 10.69
CA GLU A 198 18.75 -0.23 11.85
C GLU A 198 18.18 -0.99 13.06
N LEU A 199 16.90 -0.78 13.38
CA LEU A 199 16.21 -1.52 14.45
C LEU A 199 16.25 -3.03 14.20
N MET A 200 15.97 -3.47 12.97
CA MET A 200 16.06 -4.88 12.56
C MET A 200 17.48 -5.43 12.71
N THR A 201 18.49 -4.66 12.31
CA THR A 201 19.90 -5.04 12.43
C THR A 201 20.29 -5.21 13.90
N GLU A 202 19.87 -4.27 14.75
CA GLU A 202 20.17 -4.28 16.17
C GLU A 202 19.57 -5.50 16.86
N THR A 203 18.27 -5.74 16.69
CA THR A 203 17.60 -6.89 17.32
C THR A 203 18.19 -8.22 16.87
N ILE A 204 18.50 -8.35 15.57
CA ILE A 204 19.14 -9.53 15.01
C ILE A 204 20.48 -9.80 15.70
N ASN A 205 21.30 -8.76 15.87
CA ASN A 205 22.59 -8.89 16.54
C ASN A 205 22.43 -9.27 18.00
N ILE A 206 21.47 -8.67 18.71
CA ILE A 206 21.21 -9.01 20.12
C ILE A 206 20.82 -10.48 20.26
N ILE A 207 19.90 -10.98 19.44
CA ILE A 207 19.52 -12.39 19.44
C ILE A 207 20.74 -13.30 19.20
N LYS A 208 21.56 -13.00 18.19
CA LYS A 208 22.78 -13.78 17.88
C LYS A 208 23.80 -13.79 19.01
N PHE A 209 23.95 -12.69 19.73
CA PHE A 209 24.94 -12.58 20.82
C PHE A 209 24.42 -13.09 22.16
N THR A 210 23.11 -13.10 22.38
CA THR A 210 22.50 -13.49 23.66
C THR A 210 22.02 -14.93 23.70
N ILE A 211 21.79 -15.56 22.54
CA ILE A 211 21.26 -16.92 22.42
C ILE A 211 22.21 -17.75 21.55
N GLN A 212 22.56 -18.95 22.02
CA GLN A 212 23.39 -19.89 21.27
C GLN A 212 22.54 -20.62 20.23
N LEU A 213 22.26 -19.92 19.12
CA LEU A 213 21.56 -20.47 17.97
C LEU A 213 22.43 -21.50 17.24
N ASP A 214 21.79 -22.54 16.71
CA ASP A 214 22.38 -23.51 15.80
C ASP A 214 22.38 -23.00 14.35
N ASP A 215 22.99 -23.77 13.46
CA ASP A 215 23.25 -23.36 12.08
C ASP A 215 21.97 -23.06 11.29
N TYR A 216 20.87 -23.79 11.57
CA TYR A 216 19.61 -23.62 10.85
C TYR A 216 18.96 -22.25 11.18
N GLU A 217 18.92 -21.89 12.46
CA GLU A 217 18.36 -20.65 13.00
C GLU A 217 19.22 -19.45 12.56
N LEU A 218 20.54 -19.61 12.63
CA LEU A 218 21.50 -18.62 12.14
C LEU A 218 21.32 -18.38 10.64
N CYS A 219 21.16 -19.42 9.83
CA CYS A 219 20.93 -19.28 8.39
C CYS A 219 19.65 -18.46 8.10
N LYS A 220 18.56 -18.70 8.84
CA LYS A 220 17.31 -17.95 8.67
C LYS A 220 17.47 -16.47 8.98
N ILE A 221 18.11 -16.13 10.10
CA ILE A 221 18.33 -14.73 10.49
C ILE A 221 19.31 -14.04 9.54
N ASN A 222 20.43 -14.69 9.19
CA ASN A 222 21.41 -14.16 8.25
C ASN A 222 20.80 -13.89 6.88
N ASN A 223 19.90 -14.76 6.42
CA ASN A 223 19.19 -14.55 5.17
C ASN A 223 18.31 -13.30 5.19
N LEU A 224 17.57 -13.06 6.28
CA LEU A 224 16.78 -11.83 6.42
C LEU A 224 17.67 -10.58 6.46
N GLN A 225 18.81 -10.69 7.16
CA GLN A 225 19.83 -9.65 7.20
C GLN A 225 20.35 -9.31 5.80
N GLY A 226 20.68 -10.34 5.01
CA GLY A 226 21.11 -10.18 3.63
C GLY A 226 20.02 -9.53 2.78
N LYS A 227 18.78 -10.04 2.86
CA LYS A 227 17.62 -9.57 2.07
C LYS A 227 17.42 -8.07 2.16
N TYR A 228 17.31 -7.48 3.35
CA TYR A 228 17.06 -6.03 3.43
C TYR A 228 18.25 -5.20 2.92
N LEU A 229 19.50 -5.70 3.04
CA LEU A 229 20.67 -5.02 2.51
C LEU A 229 20.63 -4.95 0.98
N TYR A 230 20.48 -6.08 0.30
CA TYR A 230 20.51 -6.08 -1.17
C TYR A 230 19.21 -5.59 -1.80
N TYR A 231 18.06 -5.72 -1.12
CA TYR A 231 16.79 -5.15 -1.57
C TYR A 231 16.74 -3.62 -1.44
N PHE A 232 17.23 -3.01 -0.35
CA PHE A 232 16.90 -1.62 -0.05
C PHE A 232 18.06 -0.62 -0.06
N SER A 233 19.33 -1.07 -0.14
CA SER A 233 20.47 -0.13 -0.21
C SER A 233 20.40 0.84 -1.40
N HIS A 234 19.73 0.46 -2.50
CA HIS A 234 19.50 1.33 -3.66
C HIS A 234 18.54 2.52 -3.39
N LEU A 235 17.91 2.57 -2.22
CA LEU A 235 17.02 3.64 -1.79
C LEU A 235 17.75 4.78 -1.06
N GLU A 236 19.03 4.61 -0.71
CA GLU A 236 19.83 5.63 -0.02
C GLU A 236 19.84 6.95 -0.82
N ASN A 237 19.60 8.07 -0.12
CA ASN A 237 19.57 9.39 -0.75
C ASN A 237 20.97 10.00 -0.80
N ILE A 238 21.76 9.59 -1.79
CA ILE A 238 23.12 10.12 -2.02
C ILE A 238 23.02 11.38 -2.86
N THR A 239 23.42 12.52 -2.29
CA THR A 239 23.39 13.82 -2.96
C THR A 239 24.80 14.34 -3.19
N LEU A 240 25.06 14.87 -4.39
CA LEU A 240 26.34 15.53 -4.68
C LEU A 240 26.39 16.88 -3.96
N LYS A 241 27.18 16.93 -2.87
CA LYS A 241 27.46 18.15 -2.08
C LYS A 241 28.73 18.80 -2.58
N ASN A 242 28.73 20.14 -2.66
CA ASN A 242 29.91 20.96 -2.99
C ASN A 242 30.67 20.57 -4.28
N ASN A 243 30.00 19.89 -5.23
CA ASN A 243 30.61 19.32 -6.44
C ASN A 243 31.78 18.34 -6.18
N ASP A 244 31.83 17.73 -5.00
CA ASP A 244 32.82 16.69 -4.68
C ASP A 244 32.41 15.35 -5.32
N LEU A 245 32.97 15.08 -6.50
CA LEU A 245 32.69 13.86 -7.25
C LEU A 245 33.29 12.62 -6.58
N ASP A 246 34.43 12.74 -5.91
CA ASP A 246 35.11 11.58 -5.32
C ASP A 246 34.30 11.04 -4.14
N ASP A 247 33.90 11.91 -3.21
CA ASP A 247 33.07 11.52 -2.08
C ASP A 247 31.67 11.06 -2.53
N TYR A 248 31.12 11.68 -3.58
CA TYR A 248 29.89 11.21 -4.19
C TYR A 248 30.02 9.77 -4.71
N PHE A 249 31.07 9.46 -5.49
CA PHE A 249 31.30 8.11 -6.01
C PHE A 249 31.66 7.09 -4.93
N LYS A 250 32.43 7.48 -3.89
CA LYS A 250 32.69 6.60 -2.74
C LYS A 250 31.40 6.14 -2.06
N ASN A 251 30.44 7.05 -1.87
CA ASN A 251 29.16 6.69 -1.26
C ASN A 251 28.37 5.72 -2.15
N TYR A 252 28.34 5.93 -3.46
CA TYR A 252 27.70 4.98 -4.39
C TYR A 252 28.39 3.62 -4.40
N LEU A 253 29.72 3.59 -4.31
CA LEU A 253 30.49 2.35 -4.22
C LEU A 253 30.17 1.61 -2.91
N LEU A 254 30.11 2.31 -1.78
CA LEU A 254 29.72 1.74 -0.49
C LEU A 254 28.33 1.09 -0.56
N SER A 255 27.34 1.77 -1.15
CA SER A 255 26.00 1.20 -1.28
C SER A 255 25.98 -0.02 -2.20
N LEU A 256 26.81 -0.05 -3.25
CA LEU A 256 26.94 -1.22 -4.13
C LEU A 256 27.59 -2.41 -3.41
N GLU A 257 28.63 -2.17 -2.61
CA GLU A 257 29.29 -3.18 -1.77
C GLU A 257 28.34 -3.74 -0.72
N LYS A 258 27.53 -2.89 -0.05
CA LYS A 258 26.46 -3.35 0.85
C LYS A 258 25.46 -4.29 0.16
N GLN A 259 25.10 -4.01 -1.09
CA GLN A 259 24.22 -4.91 -1.84
C GLN A 259 24.90 -6.26 -2.13
N GLU A 260 26.17 -6.22 -2.53
CA GLU A 260 26.96 -7.43 -2.76
C GLU A 260 27.07 -8.29 -1.51
N ASP A 261 27.44 -7.68 -0.38
CA ASP A 261 27.55 -8.35 0.92
C ASP A 261 26.22 -8.95 1.33
N GLY A 262 25.11 -8.22 1.15
CA GLY A 262 23.76 -8.70 1.44
C GLY A 262 23.38 -9.94 0.62
N PHE A 263 23.60 -9.90 -0.70
CA PHE A 263 23.28 -11.04 -1.58
C PHE A 263 24.18 -12.25 -1.28
N THR A 264 25.48 -12.01 -1.05
CA THR A 264 26.45 -13.05 -0.68
C THR A 264 26.07 -13.70 0.64
N LEU A 265 25.65 -12.91 1.64
CA LEU A 265 25.17 -13.41 2.91
C LEU A 265 23.94 -14.31 2.73
N SER A 266 22.93 -13.89 1.98
CA SER A 266 21.76 -14.72 1.70
C SER A 266 22.11 -16.00 0.94
N SER A 267 22.94 -15.90 -0.11
CA SER A 267 23.36 -17.03 -0.93
C SER A 267 24.15 -18.07 -0.11
N ASN A 268 25.13 -17.62 0.69
CA ASN A 268 25.95 -18.51 1.52
C ASN A 268 25.15 -19.20 2.63
N ASN A 269 24.01 -18.64 3.03
CA ASN A 269 23.10 -19.22 4.02
C ASN A 269 21.92 -19.98 3.35
N ASN A 270 22.09 -20.44 2.10
CA ASN A 270 21.07 -21.18 1.33
C ASN A 270 19.71 -20.48 1.27
N PHE A 271 19.73 -19.15 1.25
CA PHE A 271 18.53 -18.31 1.33
C PHE A 271 17.59 -18.68 2.49
N GLY A 272 18.16 -19.10 3.62
CA GLY A 272 17.40 -19.44 4.83
C GLY A 272 16.53 -20.70 4.70
N TYR A 273 16.84 -21.58 3.75
CA TYR A 273 16.11 -22.83 3.48
C TYR A 273 14.63 -22.62 3.10
N GLU A 274 14.30 -21.47 2.49
CA GLU A 274 12.96 -21.22 1.97
C GLU A 274 12.70 -22.13 0.75
N LYS A 275 11.57 -22.85 0.75
CA LYS A 275 11.27 -23.90 -0.23
C LYS A 275 10.98 -23.37 -1.65
N ASP A 276 10.49 -22.14 -1.76
CA ASP A 276 9.94 -21.58 -3.00
C ASP A 276 10.83 -20.50 -3.63
N ILE A 277 12.12 -20.44 -3.26
CA ILE A 277 13.05 -19.46 -3.84
C ILE A 277 13.62 -19.97 -5.17
N ASP A 278 13.37 -19.20 -6.22
CA ASP A 278 14.12 -19.28 -7.47
C ASP A 278 15.37 -18.39 -7.37
N LYS A 279 16.55 -19.02 -7.37
CA LYS A 279 17.85 -18.35 -7.23
C LYS A 279 18.16 -17.42 -8.40
N ASP A 280 17.69 -17.75 -9.61
CA ASP A 280 17.92 -16.92 -10.79
C ASP A 280 17.06 -15.66 -10.73
N LEU A 281 15.79 -15.79 -10.32
CA LEU A 281 14.92 -14.63 -10.08
C LEU A 281 15.48 -13.72 -8.98
N GLU A 282 16.02 -14.29 -7.89
CA GLU A 282 16.66 -13.49 -6.84
C GLU A 282 17.91 -12.77 -7.34
N PHE A 283 18.74 -13.42 -8.17
CA PHE A 283 19.87 -12.76 -8.80
C PHE A 283 19.42 -11.62 -9.74
N PHE A 284 18.34 -11.79 -10.51
CA PHE A 284 17.81 -10.72 -11.35
C PHE A 284 17.29 -9.54 -10.53
N LYS A 285 16.65 -9.78 -9.36
CA LYS A 285 16.28 -8.69 -8.44
C LYS A 285 17.51 -7.94 -7.94
N PHE A 286 18.52 -8.66 -7.48
CA PHE A 286 19.81 -8.10 -7.04
C PHE A 286 20.45 -7.22 -8.12
N ARG A 287 20.59 -7.74 -9.35
CA ARG A 287 21.10 -6.98 -10.51
C ARG A 287 20.23 -5.75 -10.82
N ASN A 288 18.91 -5.90 -10.72
CA ASN A 288 17.99 -4.80 -10.99
C ASN A 288 18.12 -3.65 -10.00
N TYR A 289 18.21 -3.93 -8.70
CA TYR A 289 18.38 -2.88 -7.70
C TYR A 289 19.71 -2.15 -7.81
N ALA A 290 20.81 -2.87 -8.10
CA ALA A 290 22.09 -2.24 -8.40
C ALA A 290 22.01 -1.35 -9.65
N SER A 291 21.30 -1.80 -10.69
CA SER A 291 21.14 -1.02 -11.92
C SER A 291 20.32 0.26 -11.69
N ILE A 292 19.30 0.22 -10.82
CA ILE A 292 18.56 1.42 -10.40
C ILE A 292 19.49 2.41 -9.67
N LEU A 293 20.30 1.93 -8.72
CA LEU A 293 21.22 2.77 -7.96
C LEU A 293 22.15 3.54 -8.92
N LEU A 294 22.79 2.83 -9.85
CA LEU A 294 23.75 3.41 -10.78
C LEU A 294 23.09 4.31 -11.84
N LEU A 295 21.90 3.95 -12.33
CA LEU A 295 21.16 4.81 -13.26
C LEU A 295 20.65 6.10 -12.60
N LYS A 296 20.31 6.07 -11.30
CA LYS A 296 19.99 7.30 -10.52
C LYS A 296 21.20 8.24 -10.48
N MET A 297 22.38 7.71 -10.17
CA MET A 297 23.64 8.45 -10.16
C MET A 297 23.89 9.13 -11.51
N ILE A 298 23.88 8.34 -12.60
CA ILE A 298 24.13 8.84 -13.95
C ILE A 298 23.12 9.92 -14.34
N LYS A 299 21.83 9.71 -14.01
CA LYS A 299 20.78 10.69 -14.29
C LYS A 299 20.96 12.00 -13.51
N GLU A 300 21.39 11.95 -12.25
CA GLU A 300 21.69 13.16 -11.48
C GLU A 300 22.85 13.95 -12.10
N LEU A 301 23.93 13.27 -12.48
CA LEU A 301 25.09 13.88 -13.14
C LEU A 301 24.71 14.53 -14.47
N LYS A 302 23.92 13.85 -15.31
CA LYS A 302 23.38 14.39 -16.56
C LYS A 302 22.50 15.62 -16.32
N ASN A 303 21.62 15.58 -15.33
CA ASN A 303 20.77 16.75 -14.99
C ASN A 303 21.61 17.95 -14.53
N LYS A 304 22.74 17.71 -13.86
CA LYS A 304 23.72 18.73 -13.47
C LYS A 304 24.69 19.12 -14.60
N LYS A 305 24.58 18.52 -15.79
CA LYS A 305 25.45 18.73 -16.96
C LYS A 305 26.93 18.48 -16.68
N ILE A 306 27.21 17.45 -15.88
CA ILE A 306 28.57 17.00 -15.60
C ILE A 306 28.88 15.88 -16.59
N ASP A 307 29.79 16.10 -17.55
CA ASP A 307 30.04 15.11 -18.63
C ASP A 307 31.40 14.40 -18.50
N PHE A 308 32.29 14.87 -17.62
CA PHE A 308 33.68 14.39 -17.50
C PHE A 308 33.93 13.38 -16.38
N TYR A 309 32.91 12.61 -15.99
CA TYR A 309 33.02 11.69 -14.84
C TYR A 309 33.41 10.26 -15.18
N PHE A 310 33.31 9.85 -16.46
CA PHE A 310 33.59 8.45 -16.82
C PHE A 310 35.01 8.03 -16.48
N ASN A 311 35.99 8.93 -16.60
CA ASN A 311 37.41 8.64 -16.32
C ASN A 311 37.78 8.77 -14.84
N ASN A 312 36.84 9.14 -13.95
CA ASN A 312 37.11 9.23 -12.52
C ASN A 312 37.47 7.83 -11.95
N GLU A 313 38.46 7.76 -11.07
CA GLU A 313 38.96 6.49 -10.52
C GLU A 313 37.86 5.71 -9.76
N TYR A 314 37.08 6.40 -8.92
CA TYR A 314 35.99 5.78 -8.17
C TYR A 314 34.84 5.36 -9.08
N PHE A 315 34.50 6.16 -10.08
CA PHE A 315 33.51 5.74 -11.09
C PHE A 315 33.96 4.48 -11.84
N GLN A 316 35.23 4.41 -12.24
CA GLN A 316 35.79 3.21 -12.88
C GLN A 316 35.82 2.00 -11.94
N LYS A 317 36.04 2.20 -10.64
CA LYS A 317 35.88 1.14 -9.62
C LYS A 317 34.44 0.63 -9.58
N ILE A 318 33.44 1.52 -9.55
CA ILE A 318 32.02 1.16 -9.60
C ILE A 318 31.71 0.30 -10.82
N VAL A 319 32.15 0.73 -12.03
CA VAL A 319 31.92 -0.02 -13.27
C VAL A 319 32.55 -1.41 -13.17
N LYS A 320 33.81 -1.52 -12.71
CA LYS A 320 34.50 -2.81 -12.55
C LYS A 320 33.79 -3.72 -11.54
N THR A 321 33.36 -3.18 -10.40
CA THR A 321 32.62 -3.92 -9.38
C THR A 321 31.30 -4.44 -9.94
N TYR A 322 30.54 -3.59 -10.65
CA TYR A 322 29.29 -4.01 -11.30
C TYR A 322 29.51 -5.21 -12.24
N TYR A 323 30.52 -5.13 -13.12
CA TYR A 323 30.79 -6.22 -14.05
C TYR A 323 31.28 -7.50 -13.37
N LYS A 324 32.10 -7.38 -12.34
CA LYS A 324 32.62 -8.55 -11.61
C LYS A 324 31.51 -9.31 -10.88
N LYS A 325 30.46 -8.63 -10.43
CA LYS A 325 29.51 -9.16 -9.44
C LYS A 325 28.07 -9.31 -9.93
N PHE A 326 27.71 -8.62 -11.01
CA PHE A 326 26.34 -8.54 -11.50
C PHE A 326 26.18 -8.95 -12.98
N SER A 327 27.26 -9.31 -13.66
CA SER A 327 27.21 -9.84 -15.03
C SER A 327 26.57 -11.22 -15.06
N ILE A 328 25.85 -11.51 -16.15
CA ILE A 328 25.26 -12.84 -16.38
C ILE A 328 26.29 -13.76 -17.06
N ASP A 329 27.10 -13.21 -17.96
CA ASP A 329 28.12 -13.95 -18.67
C ASP A 329 29.51 -13.56 -18.15
N GLU A 330 30.36 -14.55 -17.84
CA GLU A 330 31.75 -14.35 -17.44
C GLU A 330 32.60 -13.61 -18.52
N ASN A 331 32.09 -13.57 -19.76
CA ASN A 331 32.74 -12.95 -20.92
C ASN A 331 32.21 -11.54 -21.26
N GLU A 332 31.30 -10.95 -20.47
CA GLU A 332 30.82 -9.58 -20.70
C GLU A 332 31.98 -8.58 -20.62
N LYS A 333 32.23 -7.85 -21.71
CA LYS A 333 33.30 -6.85 -21.77
C LYS A 333 32.89 -5.59 -21.01
N ILE A 334 33.81 -5.09 -20.17
CA ILE A 334 33.69 -3.79 -19.50
C ILE A 334 33.39 -2.70 -20.55
N PRO A 335 32.44 -1.79 -20.29
CA PRO A 335 31.97 -0.85 -21.28
C PRO A 335 33.01 0.25 -21.45
N ASN A 336 33.16 0.73 -22.69
CA ASN A 336 34.14 1.78 -23.00
C ASN A 336 33.52 3.18 -23.03
N SER A 337 32.20 3.30 -22.81
CA SER A 337 31.51 4.58 -22.74
C SER A 337 30.33 4.55 -21.76
N ILE A 338 29.88 5.73 -21.32
CA ILE A 338 28.69 5.91 -20.49
C ILE A 338 27.46 5.32 -21.17
N GLU A 339 27.29 5.56 -22.48
CA GLU A 339 26.13 5.09 -23.26
C GLU A 339 26.06 3.56 -23.32
N GLN A 340 27.21 2.90 -23.46
CA GLN A 340 27.29 1.44 -23.42
C GLN A 340 26.94 0.92 -22.02
N PHE A 341 27.45 1.58 -20.98
CA PHE A 341 27.14 1.21 -19.61
C PHE A 341 25.65 1.36 -19.31
N GLU A 342 25.03 2.49 -19.65
CA GLU A 342 23.60 2.72 -19.48
C GLU A 342 22.74 1.67 -20.17
N LYS A 343 23.07 1.29 -21.42
CA LYS A 343 22.33 0.24 -22.14
C LYS A 343 22.36 -1.09 -21.38
N ILE A 344 23.48 -1.42 -20.75
CA ILE A 344 23.65 -2.67 -20.00
C ILE A 344 22.88 -2.62 -18.67
N LEU A 345 22.87 -1.46 -18.00
CA LEU A 345 22.04 -1.23 -16.82
C LEU A 345 20.55 -1.31 -17.17
N ILE A 346 20.10 -0.71 -18.28
CA ILE A 346 18.71 -0.74 -18.73
C ILE A 346 18.28 -2.18 -19.08
N LYS A 347 19.17 -2.98 -19.67
CA LYS A 347 18.90 -4.38 -20.01
C LYS A 347 18.50 -5.20 -18.78
N SER A 348 18.93 -4.84 -17.58
CA SER A 348 18.55 -5.56 -16.36
C SER A 348 17.03 -5.58 -16.16
N PHE A 349 16.34 -4.47 -16.47
CA PHE A 349 14.89 -4.34 -16.25
C PHE A 349 14.08 -5.30 -17.14
N LEU A 350 14.65 -5.68 -18.28
CA LEU A 350 13.95 -6.47 -19.30
C LEU A 350 13.77 -7.92 -18.86
N TYR A 351 14.58 -8.42 -17.91
CA TYR A 351 14.42 -9.76 -17.33
C TYR A 351 13.18 -9.90 -16.45
N ASN A 352 12.62 -8.79 -15.97
CA ASN A 352 11.41 -8.78 -15.15
C ASN A 352 10.12 -8.59 -15.98
N TYR A 353 10.23 -8.47 -17.31
CA TYR A 353 9.07 -8.23 -18.15
C TYR A 353 8.44 -9.54 -18.64
N ASN A 354 7.16 -9.72 -18.37
CA ASN A 354 6.35 -10.84 -18.85
C ASN A 354 5.87 -10.54 -20.27
N PHE A 355 6.49 -11.16 -21.27
CA PHE A 355 6.08 -10.99 -22.67
C PHE A 355 4.80 -11.75 -22.99
N SER A 356 3.97 -11.14 -23.83
CA SER A 356 2.82 -11.81 -24.45
C SER A 356 3.23 -12.93 -25.43
N SER A 357 4.49 -12.94 -25.89
CA SER A 357 5.05 -13.90 -26.86
C SER A 357 6.42 -14.45 -26.42
N SER A 358 6.75 -15.69 -26.84
CA SER A 358 7.71 -16.57 -26.17
C SER A 358 9.18 -16.54 -26.66
N ASN A 359 9.64 -15.48 -27.34
CA ASN A 359 11.04 -15.43 -27.80
C ASN A 359 11.98 -14.71 -26.81
N LYS A 360 13.30 -14.90 -26.97
CA LYS A 360 14.32 -14.52 -25.98
C LYS A 360 15.20 -13.37 -26.47
N ILE A 361 15.49 -12.47 -25.53
CA ILE A 361 16.28 -11.22 -25.61
C ILE A 361 15.54 -10.12 -26.36
N TYR A 362 15.09 -9.14 -25.59
CA TYR A 362 14.37 -7.99 -26.10
C TYR A 362 15.12 -6.70 -25.81
N THR A 363 14.90 -5.71 -26.65
CA THR A 363 15.29 -4.31 -26.48
C THR A 363 14.21 -3.57 -25.71
N TYR A 364 14.54 -2.41 -25.13
CA TYR A 364 13.53 -1.60 -24.44
C TYR A 364 12.44 -1.09 -25.41
N GLN A 365 12.76 -0.93 -26.71
CA GLN A 365 11.80 -0.58 -27.74
C GLN A 365 10.78 -1.70 -27.96
N GLU A 366 11.22 -2.96 -27.98
CA GLU A 366 10.33 -4.11 -28.12
C GLU A 366 9.41 -4.25 -26.90
N VAL A 367 9.93 -4.02 -25.69
CA VAL A 367 9.12 -3.99 -24.46
C VAL A 367 8.03 -2.91 -24.52
N ILE A 368 8.38 -1.70 -24.93
CA ILE A 368 7.41 -0.60 -25.10
C ILE A 368 6.35 -0.97 -26.15
N ASN A 369 6.77 -1.57 -27.27
CA ASN A 369 5.86 -1.94 -28.34
C ASN A 369 4.92 -3.07 -27.92
N ASP A 370 5.41 -4.09 -27.23
CA ASP A 370 4.59 -5.18 -26.68
C ASP A 370 3.53 -4.65 -25.70
N PHE A 371 3.91 -3.72 -24.81
CA PHE A 371 2.96 -3.06 -23.92
C PHE A 371 1.87 -2.29 -24.69
N ILE A 372 2.27 -1.51 -25.70
CA ILE A 372 1.32 -0.76 -26.54
C ILE A 372 0.39 -1.69 -27.32
N LEU A 373 0.91 -2.80 -27.86
CA LEU A 373 0.13 -3.80 -28.59
C LEU A 373 -0.85 -4.55 -27.69
N SER A 374 -0.47 -4.79 -26.44
CA SER A 374 -1.34 -5.44 -25.44
C SER A 374 -2.57 -4.59 -25.09
N ASN A 375 -2.49 -3.27 -25.27
CA ASN A 375 -3.58 -2.31 -25.06
C ASN A 375 -4.29 -2.54 -23.71
N LYS A 376 -5.59 -2.86 -23.66
CA LYS A 376 -6.33 -3.06 -22.39
C LYS A 376 -5.98 -4.36 -21.65
N ASN A 377 -5.19 -5.25 -22.24
CA ASN A 377 -4.88 -6.58 -21.73
C ASN A 377 -3.42 -6.70 -21.23
N PHE A 378 -2.77 -5.59 -20.87
CA PHE A 378 -1.41 -5.64 -20.33
C PHE A 378 -1.36 -6.35 -18.96
N ASP A 379 -0.25 -7.01 -18.65
CA ASP A 379 0.02 -7.53 -17.32
C ASP A 379 0.44 -6.38 -16.39
N ASN A 380 -0.28 -6.18 -15.28
CA ASN A 380 0.02 -5.14 -14.29
C ASN A 380 1.45 -5.26 -13.73
N LYS A 381 2.02 -6.47 -13.66
CA LYS A 381 3.41 -6.70 -13.20
C LYS A 381 4.45 -6.01 -14.10
N ASN A 382 4.11 -5.74 -15.36
CA ASN A 382 5.00 -5.07 -16.31
C ASN A 382 5.11 -3.55 -16.08
N LEU A 383 4.21 -2.94 -15.31
CA LEU A 383 4.16 -1.48 -15.12
C LEU A 383 5.43 -0.93 -14.50
N GLU A 384 6.06 -1.65 -13.56
CA GLU A 384 7.33 -1.23 -12.98
C GLU A 384 8.42 -1.14 -14.05
N THR A 385 8.53 -2.15 -14.91
CA THR A 385 9.52 -2.16 -16.00
C THR A 385 9.27 -1.01 -16.99
N ILE A 386 8.01 -0.78 -17.38
CA ILE A 386 7.64 0.34 -18.25
C ILE A 386 7.97 1.67 -17.60
N TYR A 387 7.63 1.86 -16.32
CA TYR A 387 8.00 3.05 -15.56
C TYR A 387 9.52 3.28 -15.55
N ARG A 388 10.31 2.24 -15.25
CA ARG A 388 11.78 2.32 -15.18
C ARG A 388 12.38 2.70 -16.53
N ILE A 389 11.90 2.10 -17.62
CA ILE A 389 12.32 2.46 -18.98
C ILE A 389 11.98 3.92 -19.28
N LEU A 390 10.74 4.35 -19.04
CA LEU A 390 10.31 5.74 -19.24
C LEU A 390 11.08 6.75 -18.37
N PHE A 391 11.48 6.33 -17.18
CA PHE A 391 12.24 7.17 -16.25
C PHE A 391 13.69 7.33 -16.69
N PHE A 392 14.38 6.25 -17.07
CA PHE A 392 15.84 6.28 -17.27
C PHE A 392 16.27 6.52 -18.72
N VAL A 393 15.47 6.14 -19.72
CA VAL A 393 15.84 6.33 -21.13
C VAL A 393 15.56 7.79 -21.55
N SER A 394 16.61 8.52 -21.92
CA SER A 394 16.52 9.93 -22.30
C SER A 394 15.78 10.19 -23.61
N GLU A 395 15.90 9.28 -24.58
CA GLU A 395 15.46 9.46 -25.98
C GLU A 395 14.10 8.82 -26.30
N ILE A 396 13.15 8.86 -25.37
CA ILE A 396 11.78 8.42 -25.66
C ILE A 396 10.96 9.56 -26.26
N LYS A 397 10.37 9.28 -27.43
CA LYS A 397 9.57 10.21 -28.22
C LYS A 397 8.25 10.55 -27.51
N SER A 398 7.76 11.78 -27.71
CA SER A 398 6.56 12.26 -27.02
C SER A 398 5.29 11.45 -27.34
N TYR A 399 5.13 10.94 -28.56
CA TYR A 399 3.94 10.13 -28.90
C TYR A 399 3.89 8.82 -28.10
N THR A 400 5.04 8.23 -27.77
CA THR A 400 5.10 7.00 -26.95
C THR A 400 4.54 7.25 -25.56
N PHE A 401 4.89 8.38 -24.95
CA PHE A 401 4.35 8.83 -23.67
C PHE A 401 2.82 9.04 -23.75
N ILE A 402 2.32 9.64 -24.82
CA ILE A 402 0.88 9.88 -25.04
C ILE A 402 0.11 8.56 -25.14
N HIS A 403 0.57 7.62 -25.98
CA HIS A 403 -0.12 6.34 -26.16
C HIS A 403 -0.18 5.51 -24.87
N ILE A 404 0.94 5.45 -24.12
CA ILE A 404 0.97 4.74 -22.83
C ILE A 404 0.00 5.41 -21.84
N ALA A 405 0.00 6.75 -21.75
CA ALA A 405 -0.90 7.47 -20.86
C ALA A 405 -2.38 7.23 -21.22
N GLN A 406 -2.73 7.18 -22.51
CA GLN A 406 -4.10 6.87 -22.96
C GLN A 406 -4.53 5.45 -22.54
N ILE A 407 -3.70 4.44 -22.80
CA ILE A 407 -3.96 3.04 -22.40
C ILE A 407 -4.21 2.95 -20.89
N LEU A 408 -3.37 3.62 -20.09
CA LEU A 408 -3.46 3.57 -18.64
C LEU A 408 -4.69 4.30 -18.11
N VAL A 409 -5.02 5.49 -18.63
CA VAL A 409 -6.21 6.26 -18.20
C VAL A 409 -7.50 5.48 -18.47
N ASP A 410 -7.58 4.77 -19.59
CA ASP A 410 -8.76 4.00 -19.99
C ASP A 410 -8.83 2.60 -19.35
N SER A 411 -7.84 2.24 -18.52
CA SER A 411 -7.80 0.97 -17.79
C SER A 411 -8.38 1.10 -16.38
N ASN A 412 -8.96 0.01 -15.88
CA ASN A 412 -9.54 -0.05 -14.54
C ASN A 412 -8.48 0.22 -13.44
N ILE A 413 -8.96 0.57 -12.25
CA ILE A 413 -8.12 0.65 -11.05
C ILE A 413 -7.45 -0.70 -10.79
N ILE A 414 -6.15 -0.67 -10.49
CA ILE A 414 -5.42 -1.86 -10.06
C ILE A 414 -5.58 -1.98 -8.56
N LYS A 415 -6.19 -3.07 -8.09
CA LYS A 415 -6.41 -3.31 -6.66
C LYS A 415 -5.09 -3.39 -5.89
N ASN A 416 -4.07 -4.00 -6.49
CA ASN A 416 -2.75 -4.05 -5.90
C ASN A 416 -2.10 -2.66 -5.92
N ASP A 417 -2.07 -2.08 -4.73
CA ASP A 417 -1.61 -0.76 -4.39
C ASP A 417 -0.13 -0.49 -4.81
N TYR A 418 0.73 -1.51 -4.80
CA TYR A 418 2.12 -1.41 -5.30
C TYR A 418 2.19 -1.29 -6.83
N LEU A 419 1.34 -2.02 -7.55
CA LEU A 419 1.27 -1.92 -9.02
C LEU A 419 0.58 -0.63 -9.47
N GLU A 420 -0.48 -0.21 -8.76
CA GLU A 420 -1.17 1.07 -9.01
C GLU A 420 -0.21 2.26 -8.85
N PHE A 421 0.70 2.21 -7.88
CA PHE A 421 1.75 3.23 -7.75
C PHE A 421 2.53 3.44 -9.05
N PHE A 422 2.92 2.38 -9.75
CA PHE A 422 3.68 2.52 -11.00
C PHE A 422 2.85 3.13 -12.12
N LYS A 423 1.55 2.81 -12.21
CA LYS A 423 0.61 3.48 -13.11
C LYS A 423 0.56 4.99 -12.84
N LEU A 424 0.39 5.39 -11.57
CA LEU A 424 0.38 6.80 -11.16
C LEU A 424 1.75 7.48 -11.37
N ALA A 425 2.84 6.75 -11.15
CA ALA A 425 4.20 7.25 -11.39
C ALA A 425 4.47 7.49 -12.88
N ILE A 426 3.88 6.69 -13.78
CA ILE A 426 3.89 6.92 -15.22
C ILE A 426 3.09 8.19 -15.58
N PHE A 427 1.90 8.41 -15.00
CA PHE A 427 1.17 9.67 -15.19
C PHE A 427 1.98 10.89 -14.73
N ASN A 428 2.63 10.78 -13.57
CA ASN A 428 3.49 11.83 -13.06
C ASN A 428 4.68 12.12 -13.99
N LEU A 429 5.28 11.08 -14.59
CA LEU A 429 6.34 11.23 -15.60
C LEU A 429 5.83 11.86 -16.90
N PHE A 430 4.65 11.44 -17.35
CA PHE A 430 3.97 12.00 -18.50
C PHE A 430 3.79 13.51 -18.32
N ILE A 431 3.17 13.96 -17.22
CA ILE A 431 2.96 15.40 -16.94
C ILE A 431 4.29 16.16 -16.94
N LYS A 432 5.34 15.62 -16.29
CA LYS A 432 6.66 16.25 -16.26
C LYS A 432 7.29 16.41 -17.64
N LYS A 433 7.09 15.45 -18.55
CA LYS A 433 7.63 15.49 -19.92
C LYS A 433 7.07 16.66 -20.74
N PHE A 434 5.88 17.15 -20.38
CA PHE A 434 5.16 18.21 -21.10
C PHE A 434 5.11 19.57 -20.37
N LEU A 435 5.74 19.72 -19.19
CA LEU A 435 5.76 20.99 -18.42
C LEU A 435 6.16 22.22 -19.24
N ASN A 436 7.09 22.08 -20.18
CA ASN A 436 7.62 23.17 -21.00
C ASN A 436 7.23 23.05 -22.48
N LYS A 437 6.20 22.27 -22.80
CA LYS A 437 5.74 22.05 -24.18
C LYS A 437 4.42 22.79 -24.41
N PRO A 438 4.13 23.22 -25.66
CA PRO A 438 2.82 23.77 -25.98
C PRO A 438 1.74 22.71 -25.73
N LEU A 439 0.63 23.16 -25.16
CA LEU A 439 -0.56 22.36 -24.91
C LEU A 439 -1.52 22.51 -26.08
N ASP A 440 -2.00 21.39 -26.62
CA ASP A 440 -3.13 21.33 -27.54
C ASP A 440 -4.37 20.77 -26.82
N ASP A 441 -5.53 20.86 -27.48
CA ASP A 441 -6.81 20.43 -26.88
C ASP A 441 -6.82 18.93 -26.54
N ASN A 442 -6.17 18.09 -27.35
CA ASN A 442 -6.09 16.65 -27.11
C ASN A 442 -5.27 16.32 -25.86
N LEU A 443 -4.15 17.02 -25.66
CA LEU A 443 -3.33 16.91 -24.46
C LEU A 443 -4.08 17.44 -23.23
N ASP A 444 -4.79 18.57 -23.35
CA ASP A 444 -5.60 19.13 -22.26
C ASP A 444 -6.71 18.16 -21.81
N GLU A 445 -7.37 17.50 -22.76
CA GLU A 445 -8.36 16.45 -22.48
C GLU A 445 -7.72 15.27 -21.74
N LEU A 446 -6.58 14.78 -22.22
CA LEU A 446 -5.87 13.67 -21.58
C LEU A 446 -5.41 14.01 -20.15
N PHE A 447 -4.87 15.20 -19.90
CA PHE A 447 -4.53 15.65 -18.55
C PHE A 447 -5.76 15.74 -17.64
N SER A 448 -6.91 16.16 -18.18
CA SER A 448 -8.16 16.24 -17.44
C SER A 448 -8.70 14.84 -17.10
N LYS A 449 -8.55 13.86 -17.99
CA LYS A 449 -8.86 12.45 -17.70
C LYS A 449 -7.93 11.85 -16.65
N ILE A 450 -6.62 12.13 -16.71
CA ILE A 450 -5.66 11.73 -15.67
C ILE A 450 -6.09 12.31 -14.32
N ALA A 451 -6.45 13.60 -14.26
CA ALA A 451 -6.91 14.23 -13.03
C ALA A 451 -8.15 13.53 -12.46
N SER A 452 -9.17 13.29 -13.29
CA SER A 452 -10.38 12.59 -12.88
C SER A 452 -10.09 11.17 -12.38
N TYR A 453 -9.29 10.39 -13.11
CA TYR A 453 -8.87 9.06 -12.69
C TYR A 453 -8.14 9.09 -11.34
N THR A 454 -7.21 10.02 -11.17
CA THR A 454 -6.41 10.20 -9.95
C THR A 454 -7.31 10.49 -8.74
N LEU A 455 -8.30 11.37 -8.92
CA LEU A 455 -9.22 11.74 -7.86
C LEU A 455 -10.14 10.59 -7.48
N GLN A 456 -10.76 9.94 -8.47
CA GLN A 456 -11.72 8.86 -8.27
C GLN A 456 -11.16 7.71 -7.43
N ASN A 457 -9.85 7.51 -7.50
CA ASN A 457 -9.16 6.40 -6.83
C ASN A 457 -8.35 6.82 -5.59
N SER A 458 -8.46 8.07 -5.11
CA SER A 458 -7.62 8.58 -4.00
C SER A 458 -8.13 8.28 -2.59
N PHE A 459 -9.36 7.75 -2.43
CA PHE A 459 -9.95 7.51 -1.11
C PHE A 459 -9.19 6.42 -0.33
N ASN A 460 -8.87 6.70 0.93
CA ASN A 460 -8.25 5.76 1.90
C ASN A 460 -7.04 4.96 1.36
N SER A 461 -6.30 5.52 0.41
CA SER A 461 -5.17 4.83 -0.20
C SER A 461 -3.85 5.29 0.41
N HIS A 462 -2.95 4.35 0.70
CA HIS A 462 -1.58 4.67 1.12
C HIS A 462 -0.75 5.44 0.04
N LEU A 463 -1.32 5.61 -1.17
CA LEU A 463 -0.75 6.35 -2.30
C LEU A 463 -1.07 7.85 -2.29
N VAL A 464 -1.63 8.43 -1.22
CA VAL A 464 -1.95 9.87 -1.09
C VAL A 464 -0.81 10.76 -1.58
N SER A 465 0.44 10.39 -1.29
CA SER A 465 1.61 11.18 -1.70
C SER A 465 1.74 11.32 -3.21
N ILE A 466 1.55 10.25 -3.99
CA ILE A 466 1.66 10.30 -5.45
C ILE A 466 0.43 10.97 -6.08
N TYR A 467 -0.77 10.75 -5.53
CA TYR A 467 -1.98 11.47 -5.94
C TYR A 467 -1.81 12.98 -5.79
N SER A 468 -1.35 13.43 -4.61
CA SER A 468 -1.06 14.84 -4.32
C SER A 468 -0.03 15.40 -5.31
N ARG A 469 1.02 14.64 -5.61
CA ARG A 469 2.08 15.07 -6.53
C ARG A 469 1.59 15.22 -7.97
N ILE A 470 0.67 14.37 -8.42
CA ILE A 470 0.05 14.49 -9.76
C ILE A 470 -0.68 15.82 -9.85
N TYR A 471 -1.52 16.15 -8.86
CA TYR A 471 -2.24 17.42 -8.82
C TYR A 471 -1.32 18.64 -8.73
N LEU A 472 -0.25 18.55 -7.94
CA LEU A 472 0.77 19.61 -7.88
C LEU A 472 1.43 19.84 -9.25
N ASN A 473 1.75 18.78 -9.99
CA ASN A 473 2.39 18.90 -11.30
C ASN A 473 1.42 19.34 -12.39
N LEU A 474 0.14 18.96 -12.31
CA LEU A 474 -0.91 19.51 -13.17
C LEU A 474 -1.06 21.01 -12.91
N SER A 475 -1.09 21.44 -11.65
CA SER A 475 -1.13 22.87 -11.32
C SER A 475 0.08 23.60 -11.93
N LEU A 476 1.30 23.07 -11.76
CA LEU A 476 2.52 23.65 -12.32
C LEU A 476 2.45 23.74 -13.85
N LEU A 477 1.98 22.70 -14.54
CA LEU A 477 1.81 22.66 -16.00
C LEU A 477 1.00 23.87 -16.50
N TYR A 478 -0.14 24.13 -15.88
CA TYR A 478 -1.03 25.23 -16.26
C TYR A 478 -0.63 26.60 -15.70
N SER A 479 0.23 26.64 -14.68
CA SER A 479 0.59 27.89 -13.99
C SER A 479 1.38 28.87 -14.87
N SER A 480 2.02 28.36 -15.93
CA SER A 480 2.86 29.16 -16.83
C SER A 480 2.08 30.01 -17.83
N ASN A 481 0.78 29.74 -18.02
CA ASN A 481 -0.06 30.40 -19.02
C ASN A 481 -1.27 31.08 -18.37
N ILE A 482 -1.38 32.39 -18.59
CA ILE A 482 -2.46 33.24 -18.06
C ILE A 482 -3.85 32.69 -18.37
N SER A 483 -4.07 32.12 -19.55
CA SER A 483 -5.38 31.58 -19.94
C SER A 483 -5.84 30.42 -19.07
N TYR A 484 -4.91 29.71 -18.42
CA TYR A 484 -5.20 28.56 -17.57
C TYR A 484 -5.05 28.84 -16.07
N THR A 485 -4.91 30.11 -15.66
CA THR A 485 -4.72 30.52 -14.26
C THR A 485 -5.77 29.90 -13.33
N ASN A 486 -7.05 29.95 -13.71
CA ASN A 486 -8.14 29.39 -12.90
C ASN A 486 -8.05 27.86 -12.79
N LYS A 487 -7.69 27.17 -13.88
CA LYS A 487 -7.51 25.71 -13.91
C LYS A 487 -6.33 25.30 -13.01
N SER A 488 -5.23 26.05 -13.10
CA SER A 488 -4.04 25.85 -12.26
C SER A 488 -4.32 26.06 -10.76
N LYS A 489 -5.05 27.13 -10.40
CA LYS A 489 -5.50 27.39 -9.01
C LYS A 489 -6.40 26.28 -8.48
N ASN A 490 -7.34 25.79 -9.27
CA ASN A 490 -8.20 24.68 -8.87
C ASN A 490 -7.40 23.40 -8.57
N PHE A 491 -6.46 23.02 -9.45
CA PHE A 491 -5.60 21.87 -9.20
C PHE A 491 -4.70 22.06 -7.97
N TYR A 492 -4.24 23.29 -7.71
CA TYR A 492 -3.46 23.59 -6.52
C TYR A 492 -4.27 23.40 -5.23
N VAL A 493 -5.52 23.88 -5.19
CA VAL A 493 -6.39 23.69 -4.03
C VAL A 493 -6.69 22.20 -3.79
N ILE A 494 -6.94 21.42 -4.85
CA ILE A 494 -7.13 19.97 -4.71
C ILE A 494 -5.85 19.29 -4.19
N PHE A 495 -4.67 19.74 -4.63
CA PHE A 495 -3.41 19.29 -4.03
C PHE A 495 -3.35 19.57 -2.51
N LEU A 496 -3.75 20.75 -2.06
CA LEU A 496 -3.78 21.08 -0.62
C LEU A 496 -4.74 20.16 0.15
N PHE A 497 -5.90 19.84 -0.45
CA PHE A 497 -6.85 18.89 0.14
C PHE A 497 -6.32 17.47 0.21
N LEU A 498 -5.70 16.96 -0.86
CA LEU A 498 -5.14 15.60 -0.86
C LEU A 498 -3.91 15.47 0.06
N SER A 499 -3.04 16.48 0.07
CA SER A 499 -1.76 16.39 0.80
C SER A 499 -1.91 16.55 2.31
N GLY A 500 -3.01 17.15 2.81
CA GLY A 500 -3.26 17.24 4.24
C GLY A 500 -2.14 17.94 4.99
N ASN A 501 -1.78 17.34 6.12
CA ASN A 501 -0.68 17.81 6.98
C ASN A 501 0.69 17.76 6.27
N TYR A 502 0.82 16.98 5.19
CA TYR A 502 2.06 16.82 4.43
C TYR A 502 2.23 17.87 3.31
N SER A 503 1.31 18.83 3.17
CA SER A 503 1.36 19.88 2.14
C SER A 503 2.65 20.72 2.15
N ASN A 504 3.34 20.78 3.30
CA ASN A 504 4.60 21.50 3.49
C ASN A 504 5.85 20.61 3.49
N ASP A 505 5.70 19.33 3.18
CA ASP A 505 6.83 18.41 3.09
C ASP A 505 7.85 18.86 2.01
N LYS A 506 9.14 18.60 2.28
CA LYS A 506 10.26 18.91 1.38
C LYS A 506 10.08 18.29 -0.01
N ILE A 507 9.34 17.19 -0.15
CA ILE A 507 9.07 16.56 -1.45
C ILE A 507 8.24 17.44 -2.40
N TYR A 508 7.47 18.40 -1.87
CA TYR A 508 6.59 19.29 -2.65
C TYR A 508 7.14 20.71 -2.80
N SER A 509 8.03 21.15 -1.90
CA SER A 509 8.46 22.55 -1.76
C SER A 509 8.84 23.23 -3.07
N LYS A 510 9.73 22.62 -3.87
CA LYS A 510 10.23 23.23 -5.12
C LYS A 510 9.11 23.57 -6.11
N ASN A 511 8.18 22.65 -6.33
CA ASN A 511 7.10 22.87 -7.29
C ASN A 511 6.03 23.80 -6.70
N LYS A 512 5.78 23.69 -5.38
CA LYS A 512 4.91 24.59 -4.62
C LYS A 512 5.38 26.05 -4.75
N GLU A 513 6.66 26.32 -4.52
CA GLU A 513 7.26 27.65 -4.64
C GLU A 513 7.10 28.24 -6.06
N LEU A 514 7.32 27.43 -7.10
CA LEU A 514 7.14 27.86 -8.48
C LEU A 514 5.68 28.22 -8.79
N ILE A 515 4.72 27.43 -8.31
CA ILE A 515 3.29 27.69 -8.50
C ILE A 515 2.87 28.97 -7.78
N VAL A 516 3.26 29.12 -6.51
CA VAL A 516 2.96 30.30 -5.70
C VAL A 516 3.49 31.56 -6.37
N LYS A 517 4.71 31.49 -6.93
CA LYS A 517 5.30 32.59 -7.70
C LYS A 517 4.53 32.87 -8.99
N ASN A 518 4.23 31.85 -9.78
CA ASN A 518 3.56 32.01 -11.09
C ASN A 518 2.12 32.52 -10.97
N LEU A 519 1.41 32.10 -9.91
CA LEU A 519 0.00 32.43 -9.68
C LEU A 519 -0.22 33.59 -8.71
N GLU A 520 0.87 34.19 -8.20
CA GLU A 520 0.88 35.28 -7.21
C GLU A 520 0.02 34.96 -5.97
N ILE A 521 0.14 33.74 -5.45
CA ILE A 521 -0.64 33.30 -4.28
C ILE A 521 -0.07 33.96 -3.03
N THR A 522 -0.82 34.90 -2.46
CA THR A 522 -0.44 35.60 -1.23
C THR A 522 -0.86 34.86 0.04
N ASN A 523 -1.96 34.11 -0.01
CA ASN A 523 -2.49 33.35 1.12
C ASN A 523 -3.30 32.14 0.67
N GLU A 524 -2.85 30.93 1.03
CA GLU A 524 -3.51 29.66 0.68
C GLU A 524 -4.91 29.53 1.29
N SER A 525 -5.12 29.99 2.52
CA SER A 525 -6.43 29.94 3.17
C SER A 525 -7.47 30.81 2.46
N LYS A 526 -7.04 31.96 1.91
CA LYS A 526 -7.91 32.83 1.11
C LYS A 526 -8.27 32.15 -0.22
N LEU A 527 -7.28 31.53 -0.87
CA LEU A 527 -7.50 30.79 -2.11
C LEU A 527 -8.48 29.62 -1.92
N ILE A 528 -8.35 28.87 -0.82
CA ILE A 528 -9.30 27.80 -0.47
C ILE A 528 -10.71 28.36 -0.31
N LYS A 529 -10.89 29.46 0.44
CA LYS A 529 -12.21 30.09 0.60
C LYS A 529 -12.81 30.56 -0.73
N GLU A 530 -12.03 31.22 -1.58
CA GLU A 530 -12.48 31.65 -2.92
C GLU A 530 -12.89 30.46 -3.80
N PHE A 531 -12.13 29.36 -3.74
CA PHE A 531 -12.43 28.13 -4.45
C PHE A 531 -13.76 27.52 -3.98
N LEU A 532 -13.97 27.44 -2.66
CA LEU A 532 -15.19 26.89 -2.08
C LEU A 532 -16.44 27.72 -2.42
N ILE A 533 -16.35 29.06 -2.31
CA ILE A 533 -17.46 29.96 -2.67
C ILE A 533 -17.81 29.82 -4.16
N LYS A 534 -16.81 29.72 -5.04
CA LYS A 534 -17.06 29.53 -6.47
C LYS A 534 -17.81 28.23 -6.75
N LYS A 535 -17.54 27.19 -5.97
CA LYS A 535 -18.14 25.86 -6.11
C LYS A 535 -19.57 25.77 -5.60
N GLU A 536 -20.01 26.66 -4.70
CA GLU A 536 -21.41 26.71 -4.24
C GLU A 536 -22.41 26.82 -5.39
N LYS A 537 -22.10 27.60 -6.43
CA LYS A 537 -22.97 27.75 -7.61
C LYS A 537 -23.11 26.45 -8.39
N ASP A 538 -22.00 25.75 -8.60
CA ASP A 538 -21.98 24.46 -9.29
C ASP A 538 -22.79 23.41 -8.49
N ILE A 539 -22.65 23.42 -7.17
CA ILE A 539 -23.37 22.51 -6.25
C ILE A 539 -24.87 22.77 -6.30
N SER A 540 -25.30 24.02 -6.15
CA SER A 540 -26.73 24.38 -6.20
C SER A 540 -27.34 24.02 -7.55
N HIS A 541 -26.68 24.35 -8.66
CA HIS A 541 -27.17 24.01 -9.99
C HIS A 541 -27.34 22.50 -10.20
N PHE A 542 -26.39 21.70 -9.71
CA PHE A 542 -26.51 20.24 -9.78
C PHE A 542 -27.71 19.72 -8.98
N PHE A 543 -27.91 20.18 -7.75
CA PHE A 543 -29.04 19.76 -6.94
C PHE A 543 -30.39 20.22 -7.52
N ASP A 544 -30.45 21.38 -8.16
CA ASP A 544 -31.66 21.83 -8.86
C ASP A 544 -31.99 20.91 -10.05
N LEU A 545 -30.99 20.54 -10.86
CA LEU A 545 -31.17 19.54 -11.93
C LEU A 545 -31.59 18.17 -11.40
N LEU A 546 -31.05 17.75 -10.25
CA LEU A 546 -31.46 16.51 -9.60
C LEU A 546 -32.89 16.56 -9.11
N LYS A 547 -33.34 17.68 -8.51
CA LYS A 547 -34.73 17.86 -8.10
C LYS A 547 -35.65 17.78 -9.30
N ASP A 548 -35.35 18.50 -10.38
CA ASP A 548 -36.16 18.47 -11.61
C ASP A 548 -36.29 17.07 -12.19
N LYS A 549 -35.19 16.29 -12.20
CA LYS A 549 -35.22 14.88 -12.59
C LYS A 549 -36.02 14.01 -11.61
N SER A 550 -35.87 14.24 -10.31
CA SER A 550 -36.61 13.52 -9.26
C SER A 550 -38.11 13.79 -9.34
N PHE A 551 -38.52 15.00 -9.75
CA PHE A 551 -39.91 15.37 -10.01
C PHE A 551 -40.45 14.73 -11.29
N ASN A 552 -39.68 14.72 -12.39
CA ASN A 552 -40.20 14.40 -13.71
C ASN A 552 -39.98 12.94 -14.17
N GLU A 553 -39.03 12.21 -13.58
CA GLU A 553 -38.69 10.84 -13.98
C GLU A 553 -39.10 9.84 -12.88
N ASN A 554 -39.66 8.68 -13.25
CA ASN A 554 -39.96 7.57 -12.33
C ASN A 554 -38.69 6.75 -12.07
N ARG A 555 -37.70 7.33 -11.40
CA ARG A 555 -36.47 6.62 -10.98
C ARG A 555 -36.63 6.03 -9.58
N ASP A 556 -35.92 4.92 -9.34
CA ASP A 556 -35.81 4.31 -8.01
C ASP A 556 -35.04 5.26 -7.07
N PHE A 557 -35.47 5.35 -5.81
CA PHE A 557 -34.81 6.16 -4.78
C PHE A 557 -33.33 5.79 -4.64
N LYS A 558 -33.00 4.51 -4.77
CA LYS A 558 -31.60 4.01 -4.74
C LYS A 558 -30.71 4.61 -5.82
N GLU A 559 -31.27 4.93 -6.99
CA GLU A 559 -30.50 5.52 -8.08
C GLU A 559 -30.17 6.99 -7.77
N ILE A 560 -31.12 7.74 -7.23
CA ILE A 560 -30.92 9.15 -6.86
C ILE A 560 -30.05 9.27 -5.61
N GLU A 561 -30.18 8.34 -4.66
CA GLU A 561 -29.27 8.15 -3.55
C GLU A 561 -27.83 8.02 -4.05
N LYS A 562 -27.56 7.04 -4.92
CA LYS A 562 -26.24 6.78 -5.48
C LYS A 562 -25.67 7.97 -6.25
N ILE A 563 -26.49 8.65 -7.05
CA ILE A 563 -26.03 9.84 -7.79
C ILE A 563 -25.67 10.98 -6.83
N SER A 564 -26.47 11.15 -5.76
CA SER A 564 -26.24 12.19 -4.75
C SER A 564 -25.00 11.91 -3.92
N THR A 565 -24.82 10.69 -3.42
CA THR A 565 -23.63 10.30 -2.65
C THR A 565 -22.37 10.43 -3.49
N ASN A 566 -22.35 9.89 -4.72
CA ASN A 566 -21.21 10.01 -5.63
C ASN A 566 -20.84 11.48 -5.93
N PHE A 567 -21.84 12.35 -6.11
CA PHE A 567 -21.56 13.77 -6.33
C PHE A 567 -20.95 14.44 -5.10
N ILE A 568 -21.48 14.14 -3.91
CA ILE A 568 -20.95 14.69 -2.66
C ILE A 568 -19.51 14.19 -2.45
N GLU A 569 -19.24 12.90 -2.63
CA GLU A 569 -17.91 12.31 -2.55
C GLU A 569 -16.93 12.95 -3.53
N GLU A 570 -17.23 12.91 -4.83
CA GLU A 570 -16.26 13.27 -5.87
C GLU A 570 -16.15 14.79 -6.12
N LYS A 571 -17.26 15.52 -6.05
CA LYS A 571 -17.35 16.93 -6.49
C LYS A 571 -17.34 17.92 -5.34
N ILE A 572 -17.80 17.53 -4.16
CA ILE A 572 -17.81 18.40 -2.97
C ILE A 572 -16.60 18.10 -2.08
N PHE A 573 -16.42 16.82 -1.72
CA PHE A 573 -15.36 16.40 -0.80
C PHE A 573 -14.11 15.88 -1.48
N TYR A 574 -14.07 15.78 -2.81
CA TYR A 574 -12.87 15.41 -3.56
C TYR A 574 -12.26 14.07 -3.08
N ASN A 575 -13.12 13.10 -2.77
CA ASN A 575 -12.76 11.78 -2.23
C ASN A 575 -11.97 11.79 -0.92
N LEU A 576 -12.14 12.84 -0.10
CA LEU A 576 -11.65 12.86 1.28
C LEU A 576 -12.47 11.97 2.21
N CYS A 577 -13.73 11.66 1.87
CA CYS A 577 -14.63 10.82 2.64
C CYS A 577 -15.47 9.90 1.72
N LYS A 578 -16.03 8.83 2.30
CA LYS A 578 -17.16 8.10 1.72
C LYS A 578 -18.45 8.59 2.36
N VAL A 579 -19.55 8.60 1.60
CA VAL A 579 -20.85 9.13 1.98
C VAL A 579 -21.90 8.06 1.81
N LEU A 580 -22.65 7.80 2.87
CA LEU A 580 -23.74 6.83 2.91
C LEU A 580 -25.01 7.53 3.36
N LEU A 581 -26.12 7.20 2.71
CA LEU A 581 -27.46 7.66 3.11
C LEU A 581 -28.17 6.48 3.78
N THR A 582 -28.27 6.49 5.10
CA THR A 582 -28.83 5.37 5.86
C THR A 582 -30.26 5.67 6.31
N GLN A 583 -31.14 4.66 6.24
CA GLN A 583 -32.46 4.66 6.86
C GLN A 583 -32.38 3.90 8.19
N ASN A 584 -32.57 4.58 9.32
CA ASN A 584 -32.57 4.03 10.70
C ASN A 584 -31.44 3.04 11.07
N ASN A 585 -30.45 3.49 11.86
CA ASN A 585 -29.51 2.70 12.67
C ASN A 585 -29.07 1.32 12.14
N GLU A 586 -28.83 1.18 10.83
CA GLU A 586 -28.02 0.07 10.35
C GLU A 586 -26.58 0.33 10.83
N THR A 587 -26.15 -0.45 11.82
CA THR A 587 -24.77 -0.47 12.28
C THR A 587 -23.91 -1.09 11.18
N ILE A 588 -23.37 -0.26 10.31
CA ILE A 588 -22.30 -0.66 9.39
C ILE A 588 -21.06 -0.93 10.24
N ILE A 589 -20.57 -2.16 10.17
CA ILE A 589 -19.32 -2.59 10.80
C ILE A 589 -18.20 -1.74 10.19
N LEU A 590 -17.52 -0.97 11.04
CA LEU A 590 -16.45 -0.07 10.64
C LEU A 590 -15.26 -0.88 10.12
N GLU A 591 -14.86 -0.62 8.88
CA GLU A 591 -13.49 -0.90 8.42
C GLU A 591 -12.53 0.01 9.21
N ASN A 592 -11.35 -0.52 9.55
CA ASN A 592 -10.37 0.14 10.41
C ASN A 592 -10.03 1.59 9.98
N ASP A 593 -9.69 2.43 10.95
CA ASP A 593 -9.15 3.80 10.79
C ASP A 593 -10.06 4.89 10.19
N LEU A 594 -11.36 4.60 10.00
CA LEU A 594 -12.35 5.58 9.56
C LEU A 594 -13.11 6.20 10.75
N LYS A 595 -13.09 7.53 10.84
CA LYS A 595 -13.97 8.30 11.74
C LYS A 595 -15.33 8.49 11.09
N LYS A 596 -16.40 8.34 11.86
CA LYS A 596 -17.77 8.56 11.41
C LYS A 596 -18.27 9.94 11.86
N GLU A 597 -18.78 10.74 10.92
CA GLU A 597 -19.49 12.00 11.17
C GLU A 597 -20.91 11.88 10.60
N ILE A 598 -21.92 12.37 11.31
CA ILE A 598 -23.34 12.15 10.94
C ILE A 598 -24.08 13.48 10.84
N ILE A 599 -24.81 13.68 9.74
CA ILE A 599 -25.82 14.73 9.59
C ILE A 599 -27.21 14.09 9.61
N ASN A 600 -28.01 14.42 10.63
CA ASN A 600 -29.40 14.00 10.69
C ASN A 600 -30.25 14.87 9.75
N ILE A 601 -30.96 14.24 8.80
CA ILE A 601 -31.83 14.95 7.85
C ILE A 601 -33.25 15.04 8.43
N ASN A 602 -33.84 13.90 8.80
CA ASN A 602 -35.15 13.81 9.45
C ASN A 602 -35.18 12.60 10.42
N SER A 603 -36.35 12.24 10.95
CA SER A 603 -36.48 11.13 11.91
C SER A 603 -36.06 9.76 11.36
N ASN A 604 -35.97 9.61 10.04
CA ASN A 604 -35.78 8.32 9.38
C ASN A 604 -34.48 8.24 8.56
N PHE A 605 -33.85 9.36 8.23
CA PHE A 605 -32.71 9.44 7.31
C PHE A 605 -31.52 10.22 7.88
N ASN A 606 -30.33 9.63 7.75
CA ASN A 606 -29.06 10.23 8.11
C ASN A 606 -28.06 10.19 6.95
N ILE A 607 -27.19 11.19 6.86
CA ILE A 607 -25.99 11.16 6.01
C ILE A 607 -24.82 10.80 6.90
N GLU A 608 -24.14 9.72 6.56
CA GLU A 608 -22.94 9.26 7.26
C GLU A 608 -21.72 9.53 6.40
N PHE A 609 -20.74 10.23 6.97
CA PHE A 609 -19.44 10.46 6.36
C PHE A 609 -18.41 9.56 7.04
N LEU A 610 -17.76 8.71 6.26
CA LEU A 610 -16.64 7.89 6.70
C LEU A 610 -15.32 8.55 6.27
N ILE A 611 -14.51 8.95 7.25
CA ILE A 611 -13.39 9.87 7.06
C ILE A 611 -12.10 9.17 7.49
N PRO A 612 -11.11 8.97 6.60
CA PRO A 612 -9.78 8.54 7.00
C PRO A 612 -9.14 9.57 7.93
N LYS A 613 -8.50 9.11 9.01
CA LYS A 613 -7.85 9.99 9.99
C LYS A 613 -6.86 10.98 9.37
N SER A 614 -6.14 10.58 8.31
CA SER A 614 -5.22 11.46 7.56
C SER A 614 -5.88 12.68 6.95
N ASN A 615 -7.19 12.60 6.67
CA ASN A 615 -7.95 13.61 5.94
C ASN A 615 -8.79 14.50 6.85
N GLU A 616 -8.81 14.24 8.16
CA GLU A 616 -9.73 14.85 9.12
C GLU A 616 -9.76 16.39 9.06
N ASN A 617 -8.59 17.02 9.12
CA ASN A 617 -8.48 18.48 9.09
C ASN A 617 -9.05 19.10 7.80
N ASN A 618 -8.75 18.47 6.66
CA ASN A 618 -9.19 18.96 5.35
C ASN A 618 -10.67 18.67 5.12
N PHE A 619 -11.16 17.51 5.56
CA PHE A 619 -12.57 17.18 5.57
C PHE A 619 -13.36 18.26 6.32
N TYR A 620 -12.97 18.60 7.56
CA TYR A 620 -13.71 19.58 8.35
C TYR A 620 -13.68 20.99 7.74
N THR A 621 -12.61 21.34 7.04
CA THR A 621 -12.54 22.62 6.29
C THR A 621 -13.64 22.74 5.23
N ILE A 622 -13.92 21.65 4.51
CA ILE A 622 -14.98 21.58 3.50
C ILE A 622 -16.36 21.42 4.18
N PHE A 623 -16.44 20.53 5.17
CA PHE A 623 -17.67 20.17 5.87
C PHE A 623 -18.32 21.40 6.51
N TYR A 624 -17.57 22.21 7.26
CA TYR A 624 -18.12 23.40 7.91
C TYR A 624 -18.60 24.47 6.93
N HIS A 625 -18.16 24.42 5.67
CA HIS A 625 -18.62 25.35 4.65
C HIS A 625 -19.89 24.87 3.95
N TYR A 626 -20.05 23.56 3.71
CA TYR A 626 -21.16 23.03 2.92
C TYR A 626 -22.23 22.25 3.69
N SER A 627 -22.02 21.91 4.97
CA SER A 627 -22.91 21.01 5.73
C SER A 627 -24.38 21.41 5.67
N GLU A 628 -24.68 22.70 5.88
CA GLU A 628 -26.06 23.23 5.86
C GLU A 628 -26.69 23.17 4.46
N ILE A 629 -25.91 23.49 3.41
CA ILE A 629 -26.39 23.42 2.02
C ILE A 629 -26.70 21.97 1.66
N ILE A 630 -25.80 21.03 1.98
CA ILE A 630 -25.99 19.61 1.71
C ILE A 630 -27.24 19.08 2.41
N LYS A 631 -27.39 19.42 3.70
CA LYS A 631 -28.55 19.01 4.52
C LYS A 631 -29.86 19.51 3.91
N LEU A 632 -29.93 20.80 3.56
CA LEU A 632 -31.13 21.39 2.99
C LEU A 632 -31.50 20.74 1.65
N GLN A 633 -30.52 20.61 0.75
CA GLN A 633 -30.74 20.09 -0.60
C GLN A 633 -31.17 18.62 -0.60
N ILE A 634 -30.54 17.78 0.24
CA ILE A 634 -30.96 16.37 0.36
C ILE A 634 -32.33 16.25 1.03
N SER A 635 -32.63 17.04 2.06
CA SER A 635 -33.96 17.04 2.70
C SER A 635 -35.06 17.27 1.68
N THR A 636 -34.88 18.27 0.81
CA THR A 636 -35.84 18.57 -0.26
C THR A 636 -36.00 17.39 -1.22
N ILE A 637 -34.92 16.74 -1.64
CA ILE A 637 -35.00 15.57 -2.53
C ILE A 637 -35.78 14.42 -1.87
N ILE A 638 -35.52 14.15 -0.58
CA ILE A 638 -36.23 13.09 0.16
C ILE A 638 -37.72 13.42 0.32
N GLU A 639 -38.06 14.68 0.58
CA GLU A 639 -39.46 15.14 0.67
C GLU A 639 -40.23 14.91 -0.65
N ILE A 640 -39.62 15.26 -1.79
CA ILE A 640 -40.21 15.05 -3.12
C ILE A 640 -40.52 13.57 -3.37
N PHE A 641 -39.59 12.68 -2.97
CA PHE A 641 -39.78 11.24 -3.09
C PHE A 641 -40.91 10.71 -2.21
N ASN A 642 -40.97 11.14 -0.95
CA ASN A 642 -42.02 10.72 -0.03
C ASN A 642 -43.40 11.18 -0.51
N GLN A 643 -43.51 12.37 -1.10
CA GLN A 643 -44.76 12.87 -1.71
C GLN A 643 -45.20 12.03 -2.91
N LYS A 644 -44.27 11.63 -3.80
CA LYS A 644 -44.60 10.71 -4.92
C LYS A 644 -45.13 9.37 -4.43
N LYS A 645 -44.50 8.80 -3.38
CA LYS A 645 -44.94 7.52 -2.80
C LYS A 645 -46.38 7.61 -2.28
N LEU A 646 -46.75 8.72 -1.63
CA LEU A 646 -48.11 9.00 -1.17
C LEU A 646 -49.13 9.11 -2.31
N ASN A 647 -48.78 9.76 -3.41
CA ASN A 647 -49.69 9.91 -4.56
C ASN A 647 -49.95 8.58 -5.29
N PHE A 648 -48.96 7.68 -5.39
CA PHE A 648 -49.17 6.33 -5.94
C PHE A 648 -50.12 5.47 -5.08
N TYR A 649 -50.21 5.71 -3.78
CA TYR A 649 -51.19 5.03 -2.90
C TYR A 649 -52.59 5.65 -2.94
N LEU A 650 -52.73 6.89 -3.43
CA LEU A 650 -54.02 7.57 -3.55
C LEU A 650 -54.74 7.29 -4.88
N ASP A 651 -54.01 6.89 -5.92
CA ASP A 651 -54.60 6.55 -7.23
C ASP A 651 -55.22 5.13 -7.27
N ASP A 652 -54.87 4.25 -6.33
CA ASP A 652 -55.27 2.83 -6.35
C ASP A 652 -56.32 2.44 -5.28
N ASP A 653 -56.79 3.34 -4.42
CA ASP A 653 -57.78 2.99 -3.38
C ASP A 653 -58.84 4.09 -3.16
N GLU A 654 -60.05 3.85 -3.68
CA GLU A 654 -61.29 4.25 -3.01
C GLU A 654 -61.27 3.65 -1.60
N ILE A 655 -60.89 4.43 -0.60
CA ILE A 655 -61.20 4.09 0.80
C ILE A 655 -61.93 5.28 1.43
N GLU A 656 -63.24 5.04 1.63
CA GLU A 656 -64.12 5.83 2.47
C GLU A 656 -63.49 6.03 3.85
N LEU A 657 -63.32 7.30 4.23
CA LEU A 657 -63.14 7.71 5.62
C LEU A 657 -64.43 7.43 6.38
N ASN A 658 -64.36 6.70 7.49
CA ASN A 658 -65.32 6.83 8.59
C ASN A 658 -64.59 6.73 9.93
N TYR A 659 -64.58 7.89 10.63
CA TYR A 659 -64.30 8.21 12.04
C TYR A 659 -63.37 7.33 12.89
#